data_AF-A0A1I2NQX6-F1
#
_entry.id   AF-A0A1I2NQX6-F1
#
_cell.length_a   1.000
_cell.length_b   1.000
_cell.length_c   1.000
_cell.angle_alpha   90.00
_cell.angle_beta   90.00
_cell.angle_gamma   90.00
#
_symmetry.space_group_name_H-M   'P 1'
#
loop_
_entity.id
_entity.type
_entity.pdbx_description
1 polymer ?
#
loop_
_entity_poly.entity_id
_entity_poly.type
_entity_poly.pdbx_seq_one_letter_code
_entity_poly.pdbx_strand_id
1 'polypeptide(L)'
;MKTLEQVKIVEYHDGYAQAVAKMWNESSENWGGDDSVSTAQDIIDTEAKSTNLYLFLAIIGDEVVGYCGLSEYREDEGALYIPLINVHPEYQGLKIGKRLLLTALDKTVELGWPRLDLFTWPGNTKAVPLYKKCGFFWEERDDATHLMNFMPMVLQIEWLRPFFEKHNWYTTSQRVIEIKPDGFKAQDHTVFEYKWEAGGEFVTIQFERTGRRIRRIETQDLMVEMNLPHFKLLEKEPHYASYRIINKTETPFQVSISGSSSAVVKHEVEETFEVRGEWNGEFPVQLHMPEVEPNPWKTHPVIGVDITINQSVLPLRMGVFPIQPGKLHLRSLNKNWRVHHKGTLQLDLESQLDTTSSWIVKLPANKIIQWEEPQVQAQVDAKGRLSIPLTGELRKHGFLDEQVEVKVRRKDGRTTSFHTRLTLAFPGYGAKFGGQTEEHWYGYNGPHYVKIEKRNNAVKGGSLRAKEDPLTIMTPKLGKPFNDELSKTSATSVEHIELQEAFVLKTSLASHVFSSVILNTYYKIYGDGLVEITHELINHGPEEKSDLAFLQPIIIPLKGMAMPMKNGVLIGNEADIPFIGTIHSGDLSERWLFTSSASGDTAGLAWQEDAVGKRDDWRFGVMYSIGTLEPGKLQSLGPIQIGINTVPNWRQWRELAAGYETKNLEELPLYGLEVENDGFASEKGEKVDVAFRSRLSSYLQGRLTVHSEEDTFEKEIGKEEASTKVTYPLVYHTPGLKTLTGQFRSPGRKADLHALHVVKGTEPVEVSTEEDIWTVDNGTIAFRASASYYPGVYSIKYNGRETLHHCYPEAGPKAWWNPWGGGIRYAMQNVSPYSMLKERTSISAVTKKDQYGHDWTGICLKTAFTEHEEMKGVVLYQYALTLPEVPVAVFYAEIHQGANRTFFGEKLSLEAFFKPAEDLKSCYAVQPNNGLFHTYYAGVEEYELNDTPFVQIGSDDRKEKATLIHPNTRQTAGTYMNQEVFMVESVQEWAAGSGELTQVEPTILFLGEETYDKLNHPFHGIMFK
;
A
#
# COMPACT_ATOMS: atom_id res chain seq x y z
N MET A 1 -29.60 28.40 -19.30
CA MET A 1 -28.92 28.52 -18.00
C MET A 1 -29.19 27.22 -17.24
N LYS A 2 -28.16 26.42 -16.97
CA LYS A 2 -28.26 25.18 -16.17
C LYS A 2 -28.42 25.60 -14.69
N THR A 3 -29.58 25.38 -14.07
CA THR A 3 -29.82 25.78 -12.66
C THR A 3 -30.08 24.55 -11.78
N LEU A 4 -29.73 24.64 -10.48
CA LEU A 4 -29.94 23.55 -9.51
C LEU A 4 -31.41 23.11 -9.41
N GLU A 5 -32.35 24.02 -9.69
CA GLU A 5 -33.80 23.75 -9.68
C GLU A 5 -34.24 22.71 -10.72
N GLN A 6 -33.43 22.49 -11.76
CA GLN A 6 -33.69 21.50 -12.81
C GLN A 6 -33.19 20.09 -12.44
N VAL A 7 -32.37 19.96 -11.41
CA VAL A 7 -31.75 18.68 -11.02
C VAL A 7 -32.76 17.82 -10.27
N LYS A 8 -33.05 16.64 -10.81
CA LYS A 8 -33.82 15.59 -10.12
C LYS A 8 -32.89 14.47 -9.70
N ILE A 9 -33.04 13.98 -8.48
CA ILE A 9 -32.39 12.73 -8.05
C ILE A 9 -33.38 11.59 -8.24
N VAL A 10 -32.94 10.55 -8.95
CA VAL A 10 -33.72 9.32 -9.17
C VAL A 10 -32.87 8.10 -8.84
N GLU A 11 -33.49 6.94 -8.71
CA GLU A 11 -32.79 5.67 -8.57
C GLU A 11 -32.53 5.04 -9.95
N TYR A 12 -31.38 4.38 -10.10
CA TYR A 12 -30.99 3.71 -11.34
C TYR A 12 -31.94 2.55 -11.69
N HIS A 13 -32.12 2.35 -12.98
CA HIS A 13 -32.62 1.12 -13.60
C HIS A 13 -31.99 1.02 -15.01
N ASP A 14 -32.00 -0.17 -15.62
CA ASP A 14 -31.28 -0.45 -16.88
C ASP A 14 -31.64 0.48 -18.06
N GLY A 15 -32.80 1.13 -18.00
CA GLY A 15 -33.20 2.17 -18.95
C GLY A 15 -32.28 3.41 -18.97
N TYR A 16 -31.50 3.66 -17.91
CA TYR A 16 -30.52 4.74 -17.82
C TYR A 16 -29.11 4.33 -18.26
N ALA A 17 -28.85 3.04 -18.52
CA ALA A 17 -27.50 2.53 -18.76
C ALA A 17 -26.73 3.28 -19.85
N GLN A 18 -27.39 3.64 -20.96
CA GLN A 18 -26.79 4.42 -22.03
C GLN A 18 -26.41 5.85 -21.60
N ALA A 19 -27.24 6.50 -20.79
CA ALA A 19 -26.99 7.85 -20.30
C ALA A 19 -25.88 7.85 -19.22
N VAL A 20 -25.83 6.81 -18.38
CA VAL A 20 -24.75 6.58 -17.41
C VAL A 20 -23.42 6.34 -18.13
N ALA A 21 -23.41 5.51 -19.18
CA ALA A 21 -22.22 5.26 -20.00
C ALA A 21 -21.69 6.57 -20.64
N LYS A 22 -22.58 7.39 -21.20
CA LYS A 22 -22.23 8.72 -21.72
C LYS A 22 -21.58 9.59 -20.64
N MET A 23 -22.20 9.69 -19.47
CA MET A 23 -21.68 10.49 -18.34
C MET A 23 -20.28 10.04 -17.91
N TRP A 24 -20.04 8.73 -17.85
CA TRP A 24 -18.73 8.17 -17.53
C TRP A 24 -17.66 8.54 -18.56
N ASN A 25 -17.94 8.33 -19.84
CA ASN A 25 -17.01 8.65 -20.93
C ASN A 25 -16.69 10.15 -20.97
N GLU A 26 -17.65 11.02 -20.67
CA GLU A 26 -17.47 12.48 -20.66
C GLU A 26 -16.87 13.02 -19.34
N SER A 27 -16.60 12.15 -18.35
CA SER A 27 -16.08 12.54 -17.03
C SER A 27 -14.77 11.87 -16.65
N SER A 28 -14.13 11.15 -17.58
CA SER A 28 -12.90 10.40 -17.31
C SER A 28 -11.72 11.27 -16.89
N GLU A 29 -11.68 12.54 -17.31
CA GLU A 29 -10.70 13.53 -16.82
C GLU A 29 -10.73 13.71 -15.29
N ASN A 30 -11.86 13.46 -14.62
CA ASN A 30 -11.91 13.51 -13.15
C ASN A 30 -11.22 12.31 -12.49
N TRP A 31 -10.88 11.28 -13.26
CA TRP A 31 -10.38 9.98 -12.83
C TRP A 31 -9.04 9.67 -13.51
N GLY A 32 -8.12 10.61 -13.48
CA GLY A 32 -6.77 10.45 -14.06
C GLY A 32 -6.69 10.68 -15.57
N GLY A 33 -7.83 10.76 -16.26
CA GLY A 33 -7.86 10.90 -17.72
C GLY A 33 -7.89 9.57 -18.46
N ASP A 34 -8.49 8.53 -17.85
CA ASP A 34 -8.77 7.25 -18.51
C ASP A 34 -9.47 7.47 -19.88
N ASP A 35 -9.00 6.80 -20.92
CA ASP A 35 -9.55 6.90 -22.28
C ASP A 35 -10.51 5.73 -22.59
N SER A 36 -10.79 4.88 -21.60
CA SER A 36 -11.68 3.75 -21.76
C SER A 36 -13.11 4.17 -22.11
N VAL A 37 -13.71 3.45 -23.06
CA VAL A 37 -15.09 3.69 -23.51
C VAL A 37 -16.03 2.68 -22.85
N SER A 38 -16.93 3.19 -22.01
CA SER A 38 -18.03 2.42 -21.44
C SER A 38 -19.24 2.38 -22.39
N THR A 39 -19.83 1.19 -22.56
CA THR A 39 -21.10 1.00 -23.29
C THR A 39 -22.30 0.82 -22.34
N ALA A 40 -23.53 0.89 -22.84
CA ALA A 40 -24.71 0.60 -22.03
C ALA A 40 -24.69 -0.83 -21.45
N GLN A 41 -24.24 -1.81 -22.23
CA GLN A 41 -24.14 -3.19 -21.76
C GLN A 41 -23.09 -3.33 -20.65
N ASP A 42 -21.98 -2.60 -20.76
CA ASP A 42 -20.95 -2.55 -19.73
C ASP A 42 -21.49 -2.02 -18.39
N ILE A 43 -22.35 -1.00 -18.43
CA ILE A 43 -23.03 -0.47 -17.24
C ILE A 43 -23.98 -1.50 -16.64
N ILE A 44 -24.84 -2.13 -17.45
CA ILE A 44 -25.76 -3.18 -16.98
C ILE A 44 -24.98 -4.33 -16.32
N ASP A 45 -23.91 -4.78 -16.96
CA ASP A 45 -23.07 -5.87 -16.46
C ASP A 45 -22.34 -5.51 -15.17
N THR A 46 -21.91 -4.26 -15.02
CA THR A 46 -21.26 -3.76 -13.80
C THR A 46 -22.27 -3.62 -12.66
N GLU A 47 -23.42 -2.98 -12.89
CA GLU A 47 -24.44 -2.78 -11.86
C GLU A 47 -25.07 -4.10 -11.40
N ALA A 48 -25.24 -5.08 -12.30
CA ALA A 48 -25.72 -6.41 -11.93
C ALA A 48 -24.75 -7.20 -11.01
N LYS A 49 -23.48 -6.77 -10.91
CA LYS A 49 -22.47 -7.35 -10.00
C LYS A 49 -22.23 -6.50 -8.76
N SER A 50 -22.74 -5.27 -8.75
CA SER A 50 -22.47 -4.28 -7.71
C SER A 50 -23.03 -4.73 -6.36
N THR A 51 -22.38 -4.25 -5.29
CA THR A 51 -22.86 -4.40 -3.91
C THR A 51 -23.63 -3.16 -3.43
N ASN A 52 -23.94 -2.23 -4.35
CA ASN A 52 -24.80 -1.08 -4.08
C ASN A 52 -26.19 -1.54 -3.63
N LEU A 53 -26.62 -1.08 -2.46
CA LEU A 53 -28.00 -1.19 -1.99
C LEU A 53 -28.90 -0.19 -2.73
N TYR A 54 -28.36 1.00 -3.03
CA TYR A 54 -29.01 2.03 -3.82
C TYR A 54 -28.01 2.68 -4.75
N LEU A 55 -28.46 3.05 -5.94
CA LEU A 55 -27.69 3.88 -6.87
C LEU A 55 -28.51 5.11 -7.25
N PHE A 56 -28.05 6.28 -6.80
CA PHE A 56 -28.69 7.56 -7.08
C PHE A 56 -28.07 8.23 -8.31
N LEU A 57 -28.93 8.67 -9.23
CA LEU A 57 -28.55 9.44 -10.41
C LEU A 57 -29.07 10.87 -10.28
N ALA A 58 -28.24 11.85 -10.66
CA ALA A 58 -28.68 13.22 -10.86
C ALA A 58 -29.02 13.45 -12.34
N ILE A 59 -30.22 13.94 -12.62
CA ILE A 59 -30.74 14.12 -13.99
C ILE A 59 -31.11 15.58 -14.24
N ILE A 60 -30.74 16.10 -15.42
CA ILE A 60 -31.21 17.37 -15.97
C ILE A 60 -31.79 17.10 -17.36
N GLY A 61 -33.09 17.30 -17.53
CA GLY A 61 -33.79 16.87 -18.75
C GLY A 61 -33.77 15.35 -18.88
N ASP A 62 -33.16 14.84 -19.96
CA ASP A 62 -32.94 13.40 -20.21
C ASP A 62 -31.47 12.98 -19.99
N GLU A 63 -30.61 13.89 -19.52
CA GLU A 63 -29.19 13.61 -19.30
C GLU A 63 -28.90 13.22 -17.85
N VAL A 64 -28.14 12.13 -17.67
CA VAL A 64 -27.52 11.78 -16.38
C VAL A 64 -26.25 12.62 -16.23
N VAL A 65 -26.20 13.41 -15.17
CA VAL A 65 -25.11 14.38 -14.90
C VAL A 65 -24.38 14.11 -13.58
N GLY A 66 -24.81 13.09 -12.84
CA GLY A 66 -24.13 12.62 -11.64
C GLY A 66 -24.58 11.24 -11.20
N TYR A 67 -23.74 10.58 -10.42
CA TYR A 67 -23.84 9.18 -10.01
C TYR A 67 -23.37 9.07 -8.55
N CYS A 68 -24.09 8.35 -7.70
CA CYS A 68 -23.69 8.08 -6.31
C CYS A 68 -24.20 6.72 -5.84
N GLY A 69 -23.28 5.80 -5.58
CA GLY A 69 -23.60 4.49 -4.98
C GLY A 69 -23.73 4.59 -3.46
N LEU A 70 -24.56 3.72 -2.88
CA LEU A 70 -24.69 3.51 -1.43
C LEU A 70 -24.70 2.01 -1.18
N SER A 71 -23.70 1.50 -0.46
CA SER A 71 -23.56 0.08 -0.11
C SER A 71 -23.45 -0.10 1.42
N GLU A 72 -23.47 -1.34 1.89
CA GLU A 72 -23.00 -1.63 3.24
C GLU A 72 -21.47 -1.46 3.31
N TYR A 73 -20.94 -1.04 4.46
CA TYR A 73 -19.49 -0.97 4.68
C TYR A 73 -18.88 -2.37 4.86
N ARG A 74 -17.75 -2.62 4.20
CA ARG A 74 -17.13 -3.96 4.13
C ARG A 74 -16.21 -4.30 5.30
N GLU A 75 -15.70 -3.29 6.01
CA GLU A 75 -14.70 -3.50 7.07
C GLU A 75 -15.31 -3.58 8.47
N ASP A 76 -16.47 -2.95 8.71
CA ASP A 76 -17.13 -2.87 10.03
C ASP A 76 -18.66 -3.02 9.92
N GLU A 77 -19.28 -3.35 11.04
CA GLU A 77 -20.73 -3.39 11.18
C GLU A 77 -21.34 -2.02 11.50
N GLY A 78 -22.64 -1.85 11.23
CA GLY A 78 -23.36 -0.63 11.61
C GLY A 78 -22.94 0.62 10.84
N ALA A 79 -22.45 0.49 9.60
CA ALA A 79 -22.25 1.61 8.70
C ALA A 79 -22.64 1.30 7.26
N LEU A 80 -23.25 2.29 6.61
CA LEU A 80 -23.31 2.35 5.16
C LEU A 80 -22.06 3.05 4.61
N TYR A 81 -21.81 2.89 3.32
CA TYR A 81 -20.61 3.34 2.63
C TYR A 81 -20.98 3.94 1.27
N ILE A 82 -20.25 4.96 0.83
CA ILE A 82 -20.35 5.52 -0.53
C ILE A 82 -19.18 4.94 -1.34
N PRO A 83 -19.40 3.93 -2.20
CA PRO A 83 -18.32 3.36 -3.01
C PRO A 83 -17.79 4.34 -4.03
N LEU A 84 -18.68 5.14 -4.60
CA LEU A 84 -18.34 6.04 -5.67
C LEU A 84 -19.34 7.19 -5.74
N ILE A 85 -18.81 8.38 -6.01
CA ILE A 85 -19.57 9.56 -6.38
C ILE A 85 -18.88 10.27 -7.54
N ASN A 86 -19.65 10.63 -8.57
CA ASN A 86 -19.15 11.35 -9.73
C ASN A 86 -20.17 12.42 -10.19
N VAL A 87 -19.66 13.53 -10.70
CA VAL A 87 -20.45 14.60 -11.32
C VAL A 87 -19.74 15.01 -12.59
N HIS A 88 -20.50 15.00 -13.69
CA HIS A 88 -20.03 15.39 -15.01
C HIS A 88 -19.31 16.77 -14.96
N PRO A 89 -18.11 16.94 -15.57
CA PRO A 89 -17.29 18.14 -15.47
C PRO A 89 -18.05 19.45 -15.74
N GLU A 90 -18.81 19.53 -16.83
CA GLU A 90 -19.63 20.72 -17.18
C GLU A 90 -20.72 21.10 -16.16
N TYR A 91 -21.06 20.19 -15.24
CA TYR A 91 -22.11 20.38 -14.24
C TYR A 91 -21.55 20.52 -12.81
N GLN A 92 -20.22 20.52 -12.66
CA GLN A 92 -19.57 20.83 -11.40
C GLN A 92 -19.80 22.29 -10.99
N GLY A 93 -19.67 22.59 -9.69
CA GLY A 93 -20.00 23.92 -9.14
C GLY A 93 -21.50 24.20 -8.96
N LEU A 94 -22.39 23.37 -9.53
CA LEU A 94 -23.85 23.52 -9.40
C LEU A 94 -24.45 22.85 -8.16
N LYS A 95 -23.63 22.42 -7.19
CA LYS A 95 -24.05 21.73 -5.95
C LYS A 95 -24.73 20.36 -6.18
N ILE A 96 -24.54 19.71 -7.33
CA ILE A 96 -25.09 18.37 -7.62
C ILE A 96 -24.51 17.31 -6.69
N GLY A 97 -23.17 17.28 -6.54
CA GLY A 97 -22.52 16.34 -5.63
C GLY A 97 -23.01 16.49 -4.19
N LYS A 98 -23.24 17.72 -3.72
CA LYS A 98 -23.89 17.99 -2.43
C LYS A 98 -25.27 17.36 -2.35
N ARG A 99 -26.11 17.50 -3.38
CA ARG A 99 -27.46 16.96 -3.39
C ARG A 99 -27.46 15.43 -3.36
N LEU A 100 -26.56 14.78 -4.10
CA LEU A 100 -26.36 13.33 -4.09
C LEU A 100 -25.94 12.83 -2.69
N LEU A 101 -24.91 13.46 -2.09
CA LEU A 101 -24.44 13.08 -0.75
C LEU A 101 -25.50 13.25 0.33
N LEU A 102 -26.26 14.37 0.30
CA LEU A 102 -27.35 14.57 1.24
C LEU A 102 -28.47 13.55 1.04
N THR A 103 -28.75 13.14 -0.21
CA THR A 103 -29.73 12.08 -0.49
C THR A 103 -29.28 10.75 0.11
N ALA A 104 -28.00 10.38 -0.07
CA ALA A 104 -27.43 9.19 0.55
C ALA A 104 -27.46 9.25 2.08
N LEU A 105 -27.15 10.40 2.68
CA LEU A 105 -27.22 10.62 4.13
C LEU A 105 -28.65 10.52 4.66
N ASP A 106 -29.61 11.15 4.00
CA ASP A 106 -31.03 11.09 4.36
C ASP A 106 -31.53 9.64 4.26
N LYS A 107 -31.10 8.89 3.23
CA LYS A 107 -31.43 7.47 3.11
C LYS A 107 -30.81 6.63 4.23
N THR A 108 -29.57 6.92 4.63
CA THR A 108 -28.92 6.26 5.78
C THR A 108 -29.71 6.50 7.08
N VAL A 109 -30.19 7.73 7.30
CA VAL A 109 -31.05 8.08 8.46
C VAL A 109 -32.38 7.34 8.39
N GLU A 110 -33.04 7.33 7.22
CA GLU A 110 -34.31 6.65 6.99
C GLU A 110 -34.22 5.15 7.31
N LEU A 111 -33.10 4.53 6.93
CA LEU A 111 -32.83 3.11 7.18
C LEU A 111 -32.38 2.81 8.61
N GLY A 112 -32.25 3.82 9.48
CA GLY A 112 -31.87 3.66 10.89
C GLY A 112 -30.39 3.32 11.12
N TRP A 113 -29.53 3.53 10.11
CA TRP A 113 -28.10 3.26 10.25
C TRP A 113 -27.42 4.42 11.01
N PRO A 114 -26.48 4.14 11.93
CA PRO A 114 -25.88 5.18 12.75
C PRO A 114 -24.73 5.93 12.04
N ARG A 115 -24.21 5.41 10.92
CA ARG A 115 -22.97 5.90 10.32
C ARG A 115 -22.94 5.74 8.80
N LEU A 116 -22.29 6.69 8.14
CA LEU A 116 -22.01 6.69 6.70
C LEU A 116 -20.54 6.99 6.46
N ASP A 117 -19.85 6.12 5.72
CA ASP A 117 -18.41 6.22 5.48
C ASP A 117 -18.09 6.43 3.99
N LEU A 118 -16.87 6.90 3.70
CA LEU A 118 -16.28 6.86 2.35
C LEU A 118 -14.76 6.81 2.39
N PHE A 119 -14.15 6.34 1.30
CA PHE A 119 -12.73 6.48 1.04
C PHE A 119 -12.49 7.51 -0.09
N THR A 120 -11.34 8.17 -0.04
CA THR A 120 -10.83 9.02 -1.13
C THR A 120 -9.29 8.95 -1.11
N TRP A 121 -8.63 9.80 -1.88
CA TRP A 121 -7.19 10.08 -1.78
C TRP A 121 -6.95 11.45 -1.12
N PRO A 122 -5.78 11.66 -0.48
CA PRO A 122 -5.54 12.85 0.33
C PRO A 122 -5.37 14.13 -0.53
N GLY A 123 -5.01 13.99 -1.82
CA GLY A 123 -4.95 15.07 -2.81
C GLY A 123 -6.30 15.50 -3.43
N ASN A 124 -7.44 14.91 -3.02
CA ASN A 124 -8.76 15.25 -3.58
C ASN A 124 -9.32 16.58 -3.04
N THR A 125 -8.66 17.68 -3.41
CA THR A 125 -8.95 19.02 -2.90
C THR A 125 -10.33 19.55 -3.27
N LYS A 126 -10.93 19.03 -4.35
CA LYS A 126 -12.30 19.40 -4.77
C LYS A 126 -13.37 18.72 -3.91
N ALA A 127 -13.23 17.42 -3.64
CA ALA A 127 -14.29 16.64 -2.98
C ALA A 127 -14.19 16.65 -1.44
N VAL A 128 -12.98 16.66 -0.87
CA VAL A 128 -12.79 16.63 0.59
C VAL A 128 -13.54 17.76 1.32
N PRO A 129 -13.50 19.03 0.86
CA PRO A 129 -14.27 20.10 1.50
C PRO A 129 -15.79 19.85 1.46
N LEU A 130 -16.30 19.29 0.36
CA LEU A 130 -17.70 18.93 0.23
C LEU A 130 -18.08 17.83 1.23
N TYR A 131 -17.31 16.73 1.29
CA TYR A 131 -17.54 15.64 2.23
C TYR A 131 -17.56 16.17 3.67
N LYS A 132 -16.53 16.91 4.06
CA LYS A 132 -16.45 17.46 5.42
C LYS A 132 -17.61 18.39 5.74
N LYS A 133 -18.03 19.24 4.80
CA LYS A 133 -19.20 20.11 5.00
C LYS A 133 -20.51 19.33 5.11
N CYS A 134 -20.61 18.15 4.49
CA CYS A 134 -21.71 17.20 4.66
C CYS A 134 -21.61 16.35 5.94
N GLY A 135 -20.66 16.63 6.83
CA GLY A 135 -20.55 15.99 8.15
C GLY A 135 -19.45 14.95 8.29
N PHE A 136 -18.69 14.64 7.25
CA PHE A 136 -17.63 13.63 7.34
C PHE A 136 -16.39 14.14 8.12
N PHE A 137 -15.78 13.31 8.94
CA PHE A 137 -14.48 13.54 9.56
C PHE A 137 -13.43 12.68 8.87
N TRP A 138 -12.34 13.29 8.42
CA TRP A 138 -11.16 12.59 7.91
C TRP A 138 -10.36 12.04 9.08
N GLU A 139 -10.26 10.72 9.15
CA GLU A 139 -9.47 10.01 10.14
C GLU A 139 -7.95 10.17 9.93
N GLU A 140 -7.22 10.41 11.01
CA GLU A 140 -5.75 10.42 10.99
C GLU A 140 -5.21 8.98 11.02
N ARG A 141 -4.67 8.53 9.89
CA ARG A 141 -4.01 7.23 9.71
C ARG A 141 -3.07 7.24 8.50
N ASP A 142 -2.08 6.36 8.52
CA ASP A 142 -1.04 6.27 7.47
C ASP A 142 -1.42 5.39 6.27
N ASP A 143 -2.36 4.46 6.46
CA ASP A 143 -2.69 3.41 5.50
C ASP A 143 -3.84 3.75 4.52
N ALA A 144 -4.68 4.75 4.84
CA ALA A 144 -5.76 5.19 3.95
C ALA A 144 -6.29 6.59 4.29
N THR A 145 -6.97 7.22 3.32
CA THR A 145 -7.81 8.40 3.58
C THR A 145 -9.27 7.96 3.77
N HIS A 146 -9.60 7.63 5.02
CA HIS A 146 -10.93 7.20 5.46
C HIS A 146 -11.71 8.36 6.08
N LEU A 147 -12.98 8.52 5.68
CA LEU A 147 -13.87 9.55 6.19
C LEU A 147 -15.12 8.94 6.83
N MET A 148 -15.43 9.34 8.07
CA MET A 148 -16.58 8.85 8.84
C MET A 148 -17.61 9.95 9.09
N ASN A 149 -18.89 9.67 8.88
CA ASN A 149 -19.99 10.60 9.15
C ASN A 149 -20.93 10.05 10.22
N PHE A 150 -21.03 10.76 11.35
CA PHE A 150 -21.90 10.42 12.47
C PHE A 150 -23.22 11.20 12.49
N MET A 151 -23.47 12.06 11.50
CA MET A 151 -24.75 12.75 11.36
C MET A 151 -25.96 11.82 11.38
N PRO A 152 -25.92 10.61 10.75
CA PRO A 152 -27.05 9.71 10.83
C PRO A 152 -27.44 9.37 12.28
N MET A 153 -26.46 9.11 13.15
CA MET A 153 -26.70 8.90 14.58
C MET A 153 -27.23 10.16 15.27
N VAL A 154 -26.64 11.33 15.00
CA VAL A 154 -27.05 12.62 15.62
C VAL A 154 -28.53 12.92 15.35
N LEU A 155 -28.96 12.77 14.10
CA LEU A 155 -30.33 13.10 13.67
C LEU A 155 -31.38 12.11 14.23
N GLN A 156 -30.95 10.97 14.74
CA GLN A 156 -31.81 9.96 15.38
C GLN A 156 -31.91 10.12 16.91
N ILE A 157 -31.18 11.06 17.52
CA ILE A 157 -31.26 11.33 18.96
C ILE A 157 -32.52 12.13 19.27
N GLU A 158 -33.47 11.50 19.98
CA GLU A 158 -34.76 12.08 20.36
C GLU A 158 -34.61 13.46 21.04
N TRP A 159 -33.67 13.58 21.99
CA TRP A 159 -33.43 14.82 22.74
C TRP A 159 -33.01 16.00 21.87
N LEU A 160 -32.36 15.74 20.73
CA LEU A 160 -31.87 16.79 19.82
C LEU A 160 -32.87 17.12 18.70
N ARG A 161 -33.94 16.31 18.55
CA ARG A 161 -34.97 16.51 17.52
C ARG A 161 -35.55 17.93 17.52
N PRO A 162 -35.90 18.57 18.67
CA PRO A 162 -36.45 19.93 18.68
C PRO A 162 -35.54 20.97 18.02
N PHE A 163 -34.22 20.82 18.14
CA PHE A 163 -33.26 21.71 17.51
C PHE A 163 -33.20 21.48 15.99
N PHE A 164 -33.10 20.23 15.54
CA PHE A 164 -32.90 19.91 14.12
C PHE A 164 -34.19 19.98 13.27
N GLU A 165 -35.37 19.92 13.88
CA GLU A 165 -36.63 20.24 13.19
C GLU A 165 -36.78 21.74 12.92
N LYS A 166 -36.28 22.57 13.83
CA LYS A 166 -36.33 24.03 13.72
C LYS A 166 -35.21 24.59 12.83
N HIS A 167 -34.03 23.99 12.89
CA HIS A 167 -32.81 24.51 12.28
C HIS A 167 -32.15 23.52 11.33
N ASN A 168 -31.78 23.98 10.14
CA ASN A 168 -31.09 23.13 9.16
C ASN A 168 -29.63 22.91 9.58
N TRP A 169 -29.31 21.67 9.99
CA TRP A 169 -28.00 21.25 10.50
C TRP A 169 -26.83 21.59 9.56
N TYR A 170 -27.04 21.57 8.25
CA TYR A 170 -25.99 21.86 7.28
C TYR A 170 -25.61 23.34 7.30
N THR A 171 -26.62 24.22 7.39
CA THR A 171 -26.43 25.69 7.38
C THR A 171 -26.02 26.27 8.72
N THR A 172 -26.43 25.66 9.84
CA THR A 172 -26.12 26.15 11.20
C THR A 172 -24.81 25.58 11.76
N SER A 173 -24.18 24.65 11.03
CA SER A 173 -22.89 24.06 11.42
C SER A 173 -21.78 25.11 11.44
N GLN A 174 -21.08 25.20 12.58
CA GLN A 174 -19.97 26.10 12.85
C GLN A 174 -18.59 25.47 12.57
N ARG A 175 -18.56 24.26 12.01
CA ARG A 175 -17.31 23.54 11.78
C ARG A 175 -16.47 24.22 10.70
N VAL A 176 -15.20 24.46 11.02
CA VAL A 176 -14.18 24.92 10.06
C VAL A 176 -13.78 23.75 9.17
N ILE A 177 -13.71 23.98 7.86
CA ILE A 177 -13.41 22.94 6.87
C ILE A 177 -11.98 23.13 6.36
N GLU A 178 -11.07 22.26 6.79
CA GLU A 178 -9.67 22.22 6.36
C GLU A 178 -9.37 20.90 5.62
N ILE A 179 -8.40 20.90 4.70
CA ILE A 179 -7.99 19.72 3.92
C ILE A 179 -6.81 19.03 4.62
N LYS A 180 -7.08 18.45 5.79
CA LYS A 180 -6.15 17.65 6.63
C LYS A 180 -6.96 16.69 7.51
N PRO A 181 -6.38 15.67 8.17
CA PRO A 181 -7.10 14.87 9.15
C PRO A 181 -7.79 15.71 10.24
N ASP A 182 -8.97 15.29 10.68
CA ASP A 182 -9.79 15.95 11.70
C ASP A 182 -9.56 15.35 13.09
N GLY A 183 -10.06 16.06 14.10
CA GLY A 183 -10.10 15.61 15.49
C GLY A 183 -9.05 16.27 16.36
N PHE A 184 -9.24 16.17 17.67
CA PHE A 184 -8.29 16.64 18.68
C PHE A 184 -8.08 15.56 19.74
N LYS A 185 -6.98 15.67 20.50
CA LYS A 185 -6.67 14.74 21.58
C LYS A 185 -7.37 15.15 22.88
N ALA A 186 -8.21 14.26 23.40
CA ALA A 186 -8.74 14.34 24.77
C ALA A 186 -8.06 13.24 25.59
N GLN A 187 -7.03 13.62 26.36
CA GLN A 187 -6.00 12.70 26.83
C GLN A 187 -5.34 11.96 25.64
N ASP A 188 -5.33 10.64 25.61
CA ASP A 188 -4.82 9.83 24.49
C ASP A 188 -5.89 9.43 23.47
N HIS A 189 -7.16 9.77 23.71
CA HIS A 189 -8.26 9.50 22.78
C HIS A 189 -8.32 10.55 21.68
N THR A 190 -8.72 10.14 20.48
CA THR A 190 -8.99 11.06 19.37
C THR A 190 -10.49 11.34 19.32
N VAL A 191 -10.86 12.62 19.36
CA VAL A 191 -12.25 13.05 19.47
C VAL A 191 -12.63 13.91 18.27
N PHE A 192 -13.78 13.60 17.68
CA PHE A 192 -14.42 14.41 16.65
C PHE A 192 -15.55 15.23 17.26
N GLU A 193 -15.71 16.48 16.83
CA GLU A 193 -16.74 17.38 17.35
C GLU A 193 -17.60 17.96 16.23
N TYR A 194 -18.92 17.91 16.42
CA TYR A 194 -19.83 18.78 15.70
C TYR A 194 -20.32 19.89 16.63
N LYS A 195 -20.49 21.08 16.03
CA LYS A 195 -21.03 22.26 16.70
C LYS A 195 -22.02 22.97 15.78
N TRP A 196 -23.20 23.29 16.32
CA TRP A 196 -24.25 24.06 15.66
C TRP A 196 -24.69 25.22 16.53
N GLU A 197 -24.92 26.38 15.91
CA GLU A 197 -25.42 27.58 16.58
C GLU A 197 -26.52 28.24 15.73
N ALA A 198 -27.61 28.63 16.37
CA ALA A 198 -28.73 29.32 15.73
C ALA A 198 -29.39 30.30 16.72
N GLY A 199 -28.97 31.57 16.67
CA GLY A 199 -29.42 32.58 17.64
C GLY A 199 -28.89 32.28 19.04
N GLY A 200 -29.79 32.06 20.00
CA GLY A 200 -29.43 31.70 21.39
C GLY A 200 -29.38 30.19 21.66
N GLU A 201 -29.68 29.36 20.67
CA GLU A 201 -29.67 27.89 20.79
C GLU A 201 -28.39 27.31 20.20
N PHE A 202 -27.87 26.24 20.81
CA PHE A 202 -26.71 25.53 20.29
C PHE A 202 -26.74 24.05 20.64
N VAL A 203 -26.04 23.25 19.83
CA VAL A 203 -25.77 21.84 20.10
C VAL A 203 -24.28 21.60 19.83
N THR A 204 -23.60 20.99 20.79
CA THR A 204 -22.24 20.46 20.64
C THR A 204 -22.29 18.97 20.95
N ILE A 205 -21.71 18.15 20.08
CA ILE A 205 -21.61 16.71 20.31
C ILE A 205 -20.22 16.22 19.93
N GLN A 206 -19.69 15.33 20.74
CA GLN A 206 -18.36 14.77 20.56
C GLN A 206 -18.40 13.25 20.46
N PHE A 207 -17.67 12.71 19.50
CA PHE A 207 -17.52 11.29 19.23
C PHE A 207 -16.09 10.85 19.51
N GLU A 208 -15.92 9.74 20.22
CA GLU A 208 -14.62 9.08 20.31
C GLU A 208 -14.40 8.21 19.06
N ARG A 209 -13.21 8.34 18.45
CA ARG A 209 -12.88 7.79 17.12
C ARG A 209 -13.02 6.27 17.02
N THR A 210 -12.52 5.53 18.01
CA THR A 210 -12.33 4.07 17.90
C THR A 210 -13.58 3.27 18.27
N GLY A 211 -14.28 3.71 19.32
CA GLY A 211 -15.58 3.19 19.70
C GLY A 211 -16.70 3.69 18.80
N ARG A 212 -16.46 4.75 17.99
CA ARG A 212 -17.43 5.29 17.01
C ARG A 212 -18.74 5.69 17.68
N ARG A 213 -18.67 6.24 18.90
CA ARG A 213 -19.82 6.58 19.75
C ARG A 213 -19.61 7.91 20.48
N ILE A 214 -20.70 8.40 21.05
CA ILE A 214 -20.79 9.72 21.68
C ILE A 214 -20.11 9.67 23.05
N ARG A 215 -19.16 10.59 23.28
CA ARG A 215 -18.57 10.82 24.61
C ARG A 215 -19.15 12.02 25.34
N ARG A 216 -19.71 12.99 24.61
CA ARG A 216 -20.28 14.22 25.18
C ARG A 216 -21.40 14.78 24.33
N ILE A 217 -22.46 15.27 24.98
CA ILE A 217 -23.53 16.07 24.39
C ILE A 217 -23.70 17.33 25.25
N GLU A 218 -23.78 18.49 24.62
CA GLU A 218 -24.02 19.75 25.29
C GLU A 218 -25.00 20.63 24.52
N THR A 219 -25.92 21.24 25.25
CA THR A 219 -26.91 22.21 24.80
C THR A 219 -26.94 23.39 25.78
N GLN A 220 -27.83 24.36 25.54
CA GLN A 220 -28.12 25.42 26.50
C GLN A 220 -28.68 24.91 27.84
N ASP A 221 -29.32 23.74 27.85
CA ASP A 221 -30.05 23.22 29.01
C ASP A 221 -29.28 22.13 29.79
N LEU A 222 -28.43 21.38 29.10
CA LEU A 222 -27.80 20.17 29.63
C LEU A 222 -26.39 19.99 29.06
N MET A 223 -25.47 19.48 29.88
CA MET A 223 -24.23 18.84 29.43
C MET A 223 -24.12 17.45 30.06
N VAL A 224 -23.83 16.44 29.25
CA VAL A 224 -23.43 15.10 29.70
C VAL A 224 -22.10 14.72 29.05
N GLU A 225 -21.18 14.20 29.84
CA GLU A 225 -19.84 13.81 29.37
C GLU A 225 -19.38 12.55 30.10
N MET A 226 -18.61 11.72 29.39
CA MET A 226 -17.82 10.64 29.98
C MET A 226 -16.34 10.77 29.63
N ASN A 227 -15.49 10.24 30.49
CA ASN A 227 -14.06 10.15 30.29
C ASN A 227 -13.50 8.79 30.75
N LEU A 228 -12.46 8.35 30.07
CA LEU A 228 -11.62 7.23 30.47
C LEU A 228 -10.21 7.74 30.77
N PRO A 229 -9.47 7.09 31.69
CA PRO A 229 -8.11 7.51 32.04
C PRO A 229 -7.14 7.34 30.87
N HIS A 230 -7.28 6.26 30.11
CA HIS A 230 -6.48 5.98 28.92
C HIS A 230 -7.30 5.16 27.93
N PHE A 231 -6.94 5.26 26.65
CA PHE A 231 -7.49 4.44 25.58
C PHE A 231 -7.00 3.00 25.68
N LYS A 232 -5.70 2.82 25.98
CA LYS A 232 -5.08 1.49 26.20
C LYS A 232 -5.12 1.16 27.70
N LEU A 233 -5.86 0.13 28.10
CA LEU A 233 -6.05 -0.24 29.50
C LEU A 233 -5.61 -1.68 29.79
N LEU A 234 -4.82 -1.87 30.86
CA LEU A 234 -4.30 -3.17 31.26
C LEU A 234 -5.41 -4.13 31.71
N GLU A 235 -5.41 -5.34 31.16
CA GLU A 235 -6.29 -6.40 31.65
C GLU A 235 -5.97 -6.73 33.12
N LYS A 236 -6.99 -7.15 33.88
CA LYS A 236 -6.88 -7.57 35.30
C LYS A 236 -6.37 -6.48 36.26
N GLU A 237 -6.30 -5.22 35.83
CA GLU A 237 -6.07 -4.07 36.69
C GLU A 237 -7.37 -3.28 36.92
N PRO A 238 -7.54 -2.64 38.09
CA PRO A 238 -8.69 -1.80 38.35
C PRO A 238 -8.59 -0.49 37.58
N HIS A 239 -9.60 -0.21 36.75
CA HIS A 239 -9.78 1.08 36.07
C HIS A 239 -11.11 1.69 36.46
N TYR A 240 -11.30 2.99 36.19
CA TYR A 240 -12.55 3.71 36.48
C TYR A 240 -12.96 4.56 35.29
N ALA A 241 -14.26 4.57 34.98
CA ALA A 241 -14.86 5.51 34.05
C ALA A 241 -15.52 6.64 34.83
N SER A 242 -15.29 7.89 34.42
CA SER A 242 -15.90 9.05 35.05
C SER A 242 -16.99 9.65 34.17
N TYR A 243 -18.06 10.11 34.82
CA TYR A 243 -19.24 10.69 34.20
C TYR A 243 -19.56 12.03 34.85
N ARG A 244 -19.95 13.00 34.03
CA ARG A 244 -20.32 14.34 34.48
C ARG A 244 -21.63 14.77 33.84
N ILE A 245 -22.54 15.29 34.65
CA ILE A 245 -23.85 15.80 34.23
C ILE A 245 -24.03 17.20 34.80
N ILE A 246 -24.27 18.18 33.93
CA ILE A 246 -24.56 19.56 34.32
C ILE A 246 -25.96 19.94 33.84
N ASN A 247 -26.86 20.20 34.78
CA ASN A 247 -28.13 20.84 34.55
C ASN A 247 -27.95 22.36 34.55
N LYS A 248 -28.31 23.00 33.42
CA LYS A 248 -28.20 24.45 33.23
C LYS A 248 -29.56 25.15 33.36
N THR A 249 -30.61 24.41 33.70
CA THR A 249 -31.97 24.92 33.92
C THR A 249 -32.27 25.07 35.41
N GLU A 250 -33.36 25.77 35.74
CA GLU A 250 -33.84 25.88 37.13
C GLU A 250 -34.57 24.61 37.62
N THR A 251 -34.99 23.73 36.71
CA THR A 251 -35.78 22.54 37.05
C THR A 251 -34.86 21.33 37.21
N PRO A 252 -34.87 20.62 38.35
CA PRO A 252 -34.04 19.43 38.53
C PRO A 252 -34.35 18.32 37.53
N PHE A 253 -33.31 17.63 37.04
CA PHE A 253 -33.48 16.44 36.21
C PHE A 253 -33.51 15.18 37.06
N GLN A 254 -34.48 14.31 36.83
CA GLN A 254 -34.42 12.93 37.30
C GLN A 254 -33.58 12.12 36.31
N VAL A 255 -32.48 11.55 36.80
CA VAL A 255 -31.50 10.82 35.99
C VAL A 255 -31.43 9.38 36.45
N SER A 256 -31.40 8.45 35.50
CA SER A 256 -31.02 7.05 35.72
C SER A 256 -29.84 6.71 34.82
N ILE A 257 -28.86 6.00 35.36
CA ILE A 257 -27.66 5.55 34.64
C ILE A 257 -27.60 4.03 34.72
N SER A 258 -27.52 3.38 33.56
CA SER A 258 -27.36 1.93 33.44
C SER A 258 -26.15 1.60 32.57
N GLY A 259 -25.17 0.89 33.14
CA GLY A 259 -23.97 0.41 32.45
C GLY A 259 -24.24 -0.85 31.63
N SER A 260 -23.51 -1.01 30.52
CA SER A 260 -23.55 -2.22 29.69
C SER A 260 -22.25 -3.01 29.80
N SER A 261 -22.35 -4.31 30.05
CA SER A 261 -21.20 -5.23 30.03
C SER A 261 -21.20 -6.09 28.76
N SER A 262 -20.02 -6.50 28.32
CA SER A 262 -19.76 -7.39 27.19
C SER A 262 -18.77 -8.49 27.61
N ALA A 263 -18.40 -9.39 26.70
CA ALA A 263 -17.38 -10.40 26.97
C ALA A 263 -15.99 -9.80 27.28
N VAL A 264 -15.70 -8.60 26.78
CA VAL A 264 -14.41 -7.91 26.93
C VAL A 264 -14.42 -6.91 28.08
N VAL A 265 -15.56 -6.25 28.28
CA VAL A 265 -15.72 -5.13 29.22
C VAL A 265 -16.77 -5.47 30.26
N LYS A 266 -16.40 -5.44 31.55
CA LYS A 266 -17.36 -5.50 32.66
C LYS A 266 -17.48 -4.11 33.29
N HIS A 267 -18.65 -3.51 33.14
CA HIS A 267 -19.01 -2.20 33.66
C HIS A 267 -20.46 -2.21 34.17
N GLU A 268 -20.64 -2.69 35.40
CA GLU A 268 -21.93 -2.84 36.05
C GLU A 268 -22.24 -1.57 36.86
N VAL A 269 -23.13 -0.72 36.33
CA VAL A 269 -23.58 0.53 36.95
C VAL A 269 -25.10 0.56 36.90
N GLU A 270 -25.75 0.87 38.03
CA GLU A 270 -27.20 1.07 38.09
C GLU A 270 -27.48 2.08 39.21
N GLU A 271 -27.73 3.33 38.85
CA GLU A 271 -28.03 4.39 39.81
C GLU A 271 -29.18 5.28 39.32
N THR A 272 -29.93 5.84 40.27
CA THR A 272 -30.97 6.85 39.99
C THR A 272 -30.86 7.97 40.99
N PHE A 273 -30.80 9.21 40.52
CA PHE A 273 -30.59 10.40 41.35
C PHE A 273 -31.19 11.65 40.70
N GLU A 274 -31.23 12.74 41.46
CA GLU A 274 -31.70 14.06 41.02
C GLU A 274 -30.48 14.99 40.78
N VAL A 275 -30.46 15.69 39.63
CA VAL A 275 -29.40 16.67 39.29
C VAL A 275 -29.98 18.08 39.25
N ARG A 276 -29.62 18.90 40.26
CA ARG A 276 -30.02 20.32 40.35
C ARG A 276 -29.04 21.29 39.67
N GLY A 277 -27.76 20.94 39.65
CA GLY A 277 -26.70 21.80 39.10
C GLY A 277 -25.64 20.95 38.43
N GLU A 278 -24.75 20.34 39.21
CA GLU A 278 -23.72 19.44 38.69
C GLU A 278 -23.69 18.13 39.48
N TRP A 279 -23.49 17.03 38.78
CA TRP A 279 -23.23 15.71 39.33
C TRP A 279 -22.00 15.08 38.66
N ASN A 280 -21.18 14.40 39.45
CA ASN A 280 -20.02 13.64 38.99
C ASN A 280 -20.05 12.26 39.63
N GLY A 281 -19.74 11.22 38.85
CA GLY A 281 -19.64 9.84 39.32
C GLY A 281 -18.44 9.13 38.71
N GLU A 282 -17.83 8.22 39.47
CA GLU A 282 -16.76 7.34 39.02
C GLU A 282 -17.12 5.89 39.32
N PHE A 283 -17.04 5.04 38.30
CA PHE A 283 -17.46 3.64 38.41
C PHE A 283 -16.37 2.68 37.93
N PRO A 284 -16.18 1.54 38.59
CA PRO A 284 -15.14 0.60 38.25
C PRO A 284 -15.38 -0.04 36.88
N VAL A 285 -14.28 -0.36 36.21
CA VAL A 285 -14.22 -1.07 34.93
C VAL A 285 -13.25 -2.24 35.09
N GLN A 286 -13.66 -3.42 34.64
CA GLN A 286 -12.76 -4.56 34.47
C GLN A 286 -12.70 -4.96 33.00
N LEU A 287 -11.51 -5.33 32.54
CA LEU A 287 -11.23 -5.67 31.15
C LEU A 287 -10.55 -7.03 31.05
N HIS A 288 -10.88 -7.74 29.99
CA HIS A 288 -10.22 -8.98 29.57
C HIS A 288 -9.67 -8.82 28.16
N MET A 289 -8.45 -9.30 27.92
CA MET A 289 -7.91 -9.33 26.56
C MET A 289 -8.66 -10.40 25.74
N PRO A 290 -9.31 -10.04 24.61
CA PRO A 290 -9.88 -11.03 23.69
C PRO A 290 -8.79 -11.90 23.05
N GLU A 291 -9.17 -13.05 22.47
CA GLU A 291 -8.22 -13.93 21.76
C GLU A 291 -7.55 -13.27 20.55
N VAL A 292 -8.24 -12.32 19.92
CA VAL A 292 -7.77 -11.51 18.80
C VAL A 292 -7.83 -10.05 19.23
N GLU A 293 -6.75 -9.30 19.04
CA GLU A 293 -6.71 -7.89 19.40
C GLU A 293 -7.81 -7.09 18.67
N PRO A 294 -8.36 -6.01 19.29
CA PRO A 294 -9.27 -5.11 18.60
C PRO A 294 -8.67 -4.60 17.30
N ASN A 295 -9.41 -4.73 16.19
CA ASN A 295 -8.94 -4.32 14.88
C ASN A 295 -9.19 -2.82 14.65
N PRO A 296 -8.20 -2.02 14.23
CA PRO A 296 -8.35 -0.58 13.96
C PRO A 296 -9.39 -0.20 12.90
N TRP A 297 -9.81 -1.15 12.07
CA TRP A 297 -10.84 -0.96 11.04
C TRP A 297 -12.26 -1.22 11.53
N LYS A 298 -12.41 -1.90 12.68
CA LYS A 298 -13.69 -2.26 13.29
C LYS A 298 -14.02 -1.37 14.48
N THR A 299 -15.28 -1.33 14.87
CA THR A 299 -15.70 -0.70 16.13
C THR A 299 -15.02 -1.42 17.30
N HIS A 300 -14.24 -0.69 18.10
CA HIS A 300 -13.56 -1.26 19.27
C HIS A 300 -14.56 -1.62 20.37
N PRO A 301 -14.19 -2.53 21.30
CA PRO A 301 -14.92 -2.68 22.55
C PRO A 301 -15.14 -1.33 23.22
N VAL A 302 -16.32 -1.13 23.81
CA VAL A 302 -16.70 0.15 24.42
C VAL A 302 -16.99 0.00 25.91
N ILE A 303 -16.58 1.02 26.66
CA ILE A 303 -17.07 1.27 28.02
C ILE A 303 -18.11 2.37 27.92
N GLY A 304 -19.21 2.24 28.64
CA GLY A 304 -20.23 3.29 28.67
C GLY A 304 -21.52 2.92 29.38
N VAL A 305 -22.41 3.90 29.42
CA VAL A 305 -23.70 3.86 30.09
C VAL A 305 -24.77 4.44 29.18
N ASP A 306 -26.01 4.01 29.39
CA ASP A 306 -27.18 4.71 28.90
C ASP A 306 -27.70 5.62 30.02
N ILE A 307 -27.79 6.92 29.74
CA ILE A 307 -28.29 7.93 30.68
C ILE A 307 -29.73 8.27 30.30
N THR A 308 -30.68 7.97 31.16
CA THR A 308 -32.09 8.31 30.96
C THR A 308 -32.43 9.61 31.69
N ILE A 309 -32.86 10.63 30.94
CA ILE A 309 -33.31 11.94 31.46
C ILE A 309 -34.69 12.25 30.88
N ASN A 310 -35.69 12.48 31.74
CA ASN A 310 -37.07 12.80 31.33
C ASN A 310 -37.61 11.87 30.23
N GLN A 311 -37.42 10.55 30.39
CA GLN A 311 -37.81 9.47 29.45
C GLN A 311 -37.01 9.39 28.14
N SER A 312 -36.04 10.27 27.91
CA SER A 312 -35.11 10.17 26.77
C SER A 312 -33.82 9.47 27.16
N VAL A 313 -33.35 8.56 26.33
CA VAL A 313 -32.09 7.81 26.55
C VAL A 313 -30.95 8.47 25.76
N LEU A 314 -29.88 8.81 26.46
CA LEU A 314 -28.65 9.38 25.93
C LEU A 314 -27.49 8.38 26.11
N PRO A 315 -27.07 7.70 25.03
CA PRO A 315 -25.97 6.75 25.10
C PRO A 315 -24.61 7.47 25.18
N LEU A 316 -23.84 7.23 26.25
CA LEU A 316 -22.44 7.66 26.34
C LEU A 316 -21.52 6.45 26.30
N ARG A 317 -20.65 6.37 25.29
CA ARG A 317 -19.70 5.27 25.11
C ARG A 317 -18.37 5.77 24.54
N MET A 318 -17.26 5.23 25.03
CA MET A 318 -15.91 5.43 24.50
C MET A 318 -15.27 4.09 24.19
N GLY A 319 -14.53 4.02 23.09
CA GLY A 319 -13.73 2.85 22.72
C GLY A 319 -12.57 2.64 23.68
N VAL A 320 -12.23 1.37 23.92
CA VAL A 320 -11.09 0.94 24.73
C VAL A 320 -10.30 -0.12 23.97
N PHE A 321 -8.98 -0.11 24.15
CA PHE A 321 -8.10 -1.15 23.67
C PHE A 321 -7.52 -1.90 24.89
N PRO A 322 -8.06 -3.09 25.24
CA PRO A 322 -7.47 -3.93 26.27
C PRO A 322 -6.03 -4.28 25.89
N ILE A 323 -5.12 -4.24 26.85
CA ILE A 323 -3.71 -4.62 26.66
C ILE A 323 -3.26 -5.60 27.72
N GLN A 324 -2.34 -6.49 27.35
CA GLN A 324 -1.57 -7.29 28.30
C GLN A 324 -0.37 -6.49 28.81
N PRO A 325 0.29 -6.92 29.91
CA PRO A 325 1.53 -6.29 30.39
C PRO A 325 2.64 -6.20 29.34
N GLY A 326 2.61 -7.03 28.31
CA GLY A 326 3.62 -7.08 27.28
C GLY A 326 3.26 -7.90 26.05
N LYS A 327 4.10 -7.84 25.02
CA LYS A 327 4.05 -8.68 23.81
C LYS A 327 5.41 -9.29 23.52
N LEU A 328 5.42 -10.48 22.90
CA LEU A 328 6.62 -11.14 22.40
C LEU A 328 6.49 -11.37 20.90
N HIS A 329 7.54 -11.06 20.13
CA HIS A 329 7.62 -11.40 18.72
C HIS A 329 8.89 -12.18 18.43
N LEU A 330 8.77 -13.31 17.73
CA LEU A 330 9.91 -14.09 17.27
C LEU A 330 10.12 -13.84 15.77
N ARG A 331 11.32 -13.40 15.41
CA ARG A 331 11.68 -13.07 14.01
C ARG A 331 12.96 -13.77 13.60
N SER A 332 13.13 -13.96 12.29
CA SER A 332 14.37 -14.45 11.70
C SER A 332 14.83 -13.51 10.61
N LEU A 333 16.10 -13.10 10.66
CA LEU A 333 16.75 -12.39 9.57
C LEU A 333 17.28 -13.35 8.49
N ASN A 334 17.36 -14.64 8.81
CA ASN A 334 17.78 -15.67 7.86
C ASN A 334 16.63 -15.99 6.89
N LYS A 335 16.77 -15.59 5.63
CA LYS A 335 15.78 -15.88 4.57
C LYS A 335 15.64 -17.38 4.27
N ASN A 336 16.70 -18.17 4.49
CA ASN A 336 16.71 -19.60 4.17
C ASN A 336 17.20 -20.42 5.36
N TRP A 337 16.36 -21.32 5.85
CA TRP A 337 16.73 -22.31 6.84
C TRP A 337 16.87 -23.69 6.20
N ARG A 338 17.76 -24.52 6.74
CA ARG A 338 17.90 -25.94 6.40
C ARG A 338 17.81 -26.77 7.67
N VAL A 339 17.31 -27.98 7.59
CA VAL A 339 17.37 -28.89 8.74
C VAL A 339 18.83 -29.08 9.17
N HIS A 340 19.08 -29.05 10.48
CA HIS A 340 20.38 -28.99 11.16
C HIS A 340 21.14 -27.67 11.04
N HIS A 341 20.55 -26.65 10.40
CA HIS A 341 21.12 -25.32 10.41
C HIS A 341 20.97 -24.70 11.80
N LYS A 342 22.11 -24.33 12.41
CA LYS A 342 22.15 -23.45 13.58
C LYS A 342 22.15 -22.01 13.12
N GLY A 343 21.24 -21.22 13.65
CA GLY A 343 21.14 -19.79 13.32
C GLY A 343 20.57 -18.98 14.46
N THR A 344 20.68 -17.66 14.32
CA THR A 344 20.13 -16.70 15.28
C THR A 344 18.71 -16.30 14.90
N LEU A 345 17.86 -16.27 15.91
CA LEU A 345 16.51 -15.71 15.90
C LEU A 345 16.49 -14.49 16.80
N GLN A 346 15.59 -13.54 16.55
CA GLN A 346 15.41 -12.37 17.40
C GLN A 346 14.10 -12.51 18.17
N LEU A 347 14.16 -12.48 19.50
CA LEU A 347 13.01 -12.40 20.38
C LEU A 347 12.83 -10.95 20.82
N ASP A 348 11.89 -10.25 20.21
CA ASP A 348 11.49 -8.90 20.59
C ASP A 348 10.51 -8.97 21.77
N LEU A 349 10.81 -8.26 22.86
CA LEU A 349 9.94 -8.06 24.02
C LEU A 349 9.44 -6.62 23.99
N GLU A 350 8.14 -6.42 24.11
CA GLU A 350 7.53 -5.09 24.16
C GLU A 350 6.74 -4.93 25.46
N SER A 351 7.22 -4.07 26.37
CA SER A 351 6.54 -3.74 27.61
C SER A 351 5.43 -2.73 27.36
N GLN A 352 4.25 -3.01 27.88
CA GLN A 352 3.14 -2.07 27.91
C GLN A 352 2.91 -1.48 29.31
N LEU A 353 3.85 -1.67 30.25
CA LEU A 353 3.79 -1.15 31.61
C LEU A 353 4.46 0.22 31.73
N ASP A 354 3.95 1.10 32.58
CA ASP A 354 4.54 2.43 32.88
C ASP A 354 5.77 2.38 33.79
N THR A 355 6.24 1.18 34.15
CA THR A 355 7.40 0.97 35.01
C THR A 355 8.31 -0.11 34.44
N THR A 356 9.63 0.09 34.55
CA THR A 356 10.63 -0.94 34.26
C THR A 356 10.35 -2.21 35.07
N SER A 357 10.48 -3.37 34.42
CA SER A 357 10.13 -4.67 35.00
C SER A 357 11.08 -5.77 34.55
N SER A 358 11.19 -6.84 35.35
CA SER A 358 12.02 -8.01 35.05
C SER A 358 11.15 -9.16 34.55
N TRP A 359 11.50 -9.70 33.40
CA TRP A 359 10.73 -10.70 32.67
C TRP A 359 11.48 -12.02 32.64
N ILE A 360 10.76 -13.11 32.83
CA ILE A 360 11.25 -14.47 32.65
C ILE A 360 10.38 -15.14 31.61
N VAL A 361 10.99 -15.46 30.47
CA VAL A 361 10.35 -16.13 29.33
C VAL A 361 10.86 -17.55 29.28
N LYS A 362 9.97 -18.54 29.31
CA LYS A 362 10.32 -19.96 29.16
C LYS A 362 10.00 -20.40 27.74
N LEU A 363 11.02 -20.71 26.95
CA LEU A 363 10.84 -21.14 25.57
C LEU A 363 10.30 -22.58 25.53
N PRO A 364 9.28 -22.86 24.72
CA PRO A 364 8.62 -24.15 24.70
C PRO A 364 9.49 -25.20 24.00
N ALA A 365 9.56 -26.41 24.58
CA ALA A 365 10.14 -27.56 23.91
C ALA A 365 9.23 -27.98 22.74
N ASN A 366 9.78 -28.07 21.53
CA ASN A 366 9.01 -28.33 20.32
C ASN A 366 9.82 -29.17 19.32
N LYS A 367 9.20 -29.59 18.21
CA LYS A 367 9.81 -30.46 17.18
C LYS A 367 10.51 -29.70 16.05
N ILE A 368 10.33 -28.38 15.97
CA ILE A 368 10.76 -27.55 14.84
C ILE A 368 12.12 -26.95 15.14
N ILE A 369 12.29 -26.30 16.28
CA ILE A 369 13.54 -25.71 16.72
C ILE A 369 13.96 -26.27 18.07
N GLN A 370 15.23 -26.65 18.14
CA GLN A 370 15.90 -26.88 19.41
C GLN A 370 16.62 -25.59 19.84
N TRP A 371 16.15 -25.02 20.94
CA TRP A 371 16.80 -23.89 21.61
C TRP A 371 18.11 -24.33 22.27
N GLU A 372 19.14 -23.49 22.18
CA GLU A 372 20.36 -23.67 22.96
C GLU A 372 20.13 -23.32 24.43
N GLU A 373 19.46 -22.20 24.68
CA GLU A 373 19.01 -21.77 26.01
C GLU A 373 17.48 -21.72 26.06
N PRO A 374 16.81 -22.58 26.85
CA PRO A 374 15.34 -22.67 26.87
C PRO A 374 14.67 -21.64 27.79
N GLN A 375 15.42 -20.70 28.36
CA GLN A 375 14.88 -19.67 29.23
C GLN A 375 15.63 -18.36 29.05
N VAL A 376 14.89 -17.27 28.93
CA VAL A 376 15.41 -15.91 28.81
C VAL A 376 15.01 -15.11 30.03
N GLN A 377 15.95 -14.33 30.57
CA GLN A 377 15.68 -13.36 31.63
C GLN A 377 16.17 -12.00 31.17
N ALA A 378 15.31 -11.00 31.29
CA ALA A 378 15.64 -9.65 30.84
C ALA A 378 14.97 -8.59 31.70
N GLN A 379 15.59 -7.41 31.75
CA GLN A 379 14.97 -6.20 32.28
C GLN A 379 14.46 -5.38 31.10
N VAL A 380 13.17 -5.05 31.11
CA VAL A 380 12.51 -4.28 30.05
C VAL A 380 12.03 -2.96 30.64
N ASP A 381 12.37 -1.85 30.00
CA ASP A 381 12.03 -0.52 30.46
C ASP A 381 10.52 -0.22 30.39
N ALA A 382 10.11 0.83 31.12
CA ALA A 382 8.74 1.35 31.06
C ALA A 382 8.36 1.72 29.62
N LYS A 383 7.27 1.15 29.11
CA LYS A 383 6.81 1.27 27.71
C LYS A 383 7.94 1.00 26.69
N GLY A 384 8.96 0.25 27.11
CA GLY A 384 10.17 0.00 26.33
C GLY A 384 10.05 -1.29 25.53
N ARG A 385 10.84 -1.38 24.47
CA ARG A 385 11.07 -2.63 23.75
C ARG A 385 12.50 -3.12 24.00
N LEU A 386 12.76 -4.41 23.78
CA LEU A 386 14.08 -5.04 23.88
C LEU A 386 14.14 -6.25 22.93
N SER A 387 15.13 -6.31 22.04
CA SER A 387 15.39 -7.50 21.21
C SER A 387 16.50 -8.35 21.80
N ILE A 388 16.28 -9.66 21.90
CA ILE A 388 17.23 -10.62 22.45
C ILE A 388 17.57 -11.67 21.39
N PRO A 389 18.84 -11.83 21.00
CA PRO A 389 19.23 -12.89 20.07
C PRO A 389 19.14 -14.26 20.74
N LEU A 390 18.49 -15.21 20.08
CA LEU A 390 18.35 -16.60 20.49
C LEU A 390 19.06 -17.50 19.49
N THR A 391 19.92 -18.39 19.95
CA THR A 391 20.50 -19.44 19.11
C THR A 391 19.60 -20.67 19.09
N GLY A 392 19.25 -21.13 17.88
CA GLY A 392 18.45 -22.32 17.68
C GLY A 392 18.95 -23.16 16.51
N GLU A 393 18.77 -24.49 16.62
CA GLU A 393 18.97 -25.42 15.51
C GLU A 393 17.62 -25.84 14.93
N LEU A 394 17.42 -25.65 13.62
CA LEU A 394 16.22 -26.15 12.95
C LEU A 394 16.27 -27.68 12.89
N ARG A 395 15.33 -28.35 13.55
CA ARG A 395 15.17 -29.81 13.57
C ARG A 395 14.24 -30.32 12.48
N LYS A 396 13.23 -29.54 12.11
CA LYS A 396 12.26 -29.89 11.07
C LYS A 396 11.68 -28.61 10.48
N HIS A 397 11.48 -28.57 9.16
CA HIS A 397 10.62 -27.56 8.55
C HIS A 397 9.19 -27.64 9.12
N GLY A 398 8.56 -26.50 9.35
CA GLY A 398 7.25 -26.44 9.99
C GLY A 398 6.87 -25.03 10.42
N PHE A 399 5.73 -24.93 11.09
CA PHE A 399 5.24 -23.69 11.68
C PHE A 399 5.31 -23.77 13.21
N LEU A 400 6.14 -22.95 13.83
CA LEU A 400 6.12 -22.78 15.29
C LEU A 400 4.85 -22.01 15.63
N ASP A 401 3.98 -22.57 16.47
CA ASP A 401 2.81 -21.92 17.07
C ASP A 401 2.64 -22.49 18.48
N GLU A 402 3.27 -21.82 19.45
CA GLU A 402 3.32 -22.30 20.82
C GLU A 402 2.90 -21.18 21.80
N GLN A 403 2.08 -21.53 22.79
CA GLN A 403 1.72 -20.64 23.90
C GLN A 403 2.88 -20.56 24.91
N VAL A 404 3.18 -19.35 25.37
CA VAL A 404 4.29 -19.07 26.27
C VAL A 404 3.78 -18.25 27.45
N GLU A 405 4.04 -18.74 28.67
CA GLU A 405 3.85 -17.97 29.90
C GLU A 405 5.06 -17.04 30.12
N VAL A 406 4.77 -15.75 30.30
CA VAL A 406 5.76 -14.73 30.65
C VAL A 406 5.51 -14.28 32.08
N LYS A 407 6.51 -14.45 32.96
CA LYS A 407 6.44 -13.96 34.33
C LYS A 407 7.08 -12.58 34.43
N VAL A 408 6.32 -11.63 34.95
CA VAL A 408 6.74 -10.23 35.08
C VAL A 408 6.81 -9.86 36.55
N ARG A 409 8.00 -9.45 37.00
CA ARG A 409 8.24 -8.88 38.31
C ARG A 409 8.39 -7.36 38.20
N ARG A 410 7.50 -6.62 38.84
CA ARG A 410 7.52 -5.15 38.88
C ARG A 410 8.43 -4.65 40.01
N LYS A 411 8.81 -3.38 39.93
CA LYS A 411 9.70 -2.73 40.91
C LYS A 411 9.14 -2.71 42.34
N ASP A 412 7.82 -2.68 42.48
CA ASP A 412 7.11 -2.74 43.77
C ASP A 412 7.04 -4.15 44.38
N GLY A 413 7.66 -5.15 43.74
CA GLY A 413 7.70 -6.53 44.20
C GLY A 413 6.50 -7.37 43.74
N ARG A 414 5.46 -6.77 43.13
CA ARG A 414 4.34 -7.53 42.56
C ARG A 414 4.84 -8.41 41.42
N THR A 415 4.43 -9.67 41.46
CA THR A 415 4.69 -10.63 40.39
C THR A 415 3.37 -10.99 39.73
N THR A 416 3.32 -10.83 38.41
CA THR A 416 2.17 -11.16 37.56
C THR A 416 2.64 -12.07 36.43
N SER A 417 1.73 -12.76 35.75
CA SER A 417 2.05 -13.43 34.50
C SER A 417 0.97 -13.18 33.46
N PHE A 418 1.38 -13.25 32.20
CA PHE A 418 0.50 -13.22 31.04
C PHE A 418 0.93 -14.31 30.05
N HIS A 419 0.04 -14.65 29.14
CA HIS A 419 0.30 -15.65 28.10
C HIS A 419 0.31 -14.96 26.74
N THR A 420 1.24 -15.37 25.89
CA THR A 420 1.40 -14.87 24.51
C THR A 420 1.76 -16.04 23.60
N ARG A 421 1.51 -15.93 22.30
CA ARG A 421 1.92 -16.95 21.31
C ARG A 421 3.25 -16.58 20.67
N LEU A 422 4.14 -17.56 20.50
CA LEU A 422 5.31 -17.45 19.64
C LEU A 422 5.01 -18.14 18.32
N THR A 423 5.02 -17.36 17.24
CA THR A 423 4.71 -17.85 15.89
C THR A 423 5.82 -17.56 14.90
N LEU A 424 6.31 -18.56 14.17
CA LEU A 424 7.27 -18.35 13.07
C LEU A 424 7.27 -19.55 12.10
N ALA A 425 7.22 -19.28 10.79
CA ALA A 425 7.29 -20.29 9.76
C ALA A 425 8.74 -20.61 9.34
N PHE A 426 9.05 -21.89 9.15
CA PHE A 426 10.34 -22.39 8.63
C PHE A 426 10.15 -23.20 7.34
N PRO A 427 9.79 -22.54 6.23
CA PRO A 427 9.60 -23.18 4.93
C PRO A 427 10.92 -23.73 4.36
N GLY A 428 10.82 -24.65 3.41
CA GLY A 428 11.98 -25.29 2.79
C GLY A 428 11.61 -26.39 1.81
N TYR A 429 12.58 -26.85 1.02
CA TYR A 429 12.35 -27.85 -0.02
C TYR A 429 11.68 -29.12 0.51
N GLY A 430 10.60 -29.55 -0.16
CA GLY A 430 9.84 -30.75 0.21
C GLY A 430 8.99 -30.61 1.48
N ALA A 431 8.97 -29.45 2.14
CA ALA A 431 8.16 -29.22 3.31
C ALA A 431 6.69 -28.95 2.94
N LYS A 432 5.77 -29.56 3.67
CA LYS A 432 4.33 -29.30 3.60
C LYS A 432 3.81 -29.10 5.01
N PHE A 433 3.23 -27.93 5.28
CA PHE A 433 2.69 -27.62 6.60
C PHE A 433 1.80 -26.38 6.52
N GLY A 434 1.00 -26.18 7.56
CA GLY A 434 0.25 -24.95 7.77
C GLY A 434 0.42 -24.44 9.18
N GLY A 435 -0.16 -23.28 9.45
CA GLY A 435 -0.10 -22.63 10.75
C GLY A 435 -0.84 -21.30 10.75
N GLN A 436 -0.72 -20.54 11.82
CA GLN A 436 -1.42 -19.28 11.96
C GLN A 436 -0.63 -18.28 12.81
N THR A 437 -0.85 -17.01 12.54
CA THR A 437 -0.51 -15.88 13.40
C THR A 437 -1.79 -15.28 13.98
N GLU A 438 -1.67 -14.18 14.72
CA GLU A 438 -2.82 -13.39 15.17
C GLU A 438 -3.65 -12.86 14.00
N GLU A 439 -3.00 -12.56 12.87
CA GLU A 439 -3.62 -11.89 11.72
C GLU A 439 -3.93 -12.82 10.54
N HIS A 440 -3.23 -13.94 10.41
CA HIS A 440 -3.25 -14.74 9.19
C HIS A 440 -3.29 -16.26 9.45
N TRP A 441 -3.89 -17.02 8.53
CA TRP A 441 -3.69 -18.46 8.38
C TRP A 441 -2.76 -18.74 7.20
N TYR A 442 -1.97 -19.81 7.27
CA TYR A 442 -0.94 -20.13 6.29
C TYR A 442 -1.00 -21.59 5.85
N GLY A 443 -0.77 -21.82 4.56
CA GLY A 443 -0.40 -23.11 3.99
C GLY A 443 0.87 -22.99 3.16
N TYR A 444 1.82 -23.91 3.34
CA TYR A 444 3.09 -23.96 2.64
C TYR A 444 3.28 -25.29 1.92
N ASN A 445 3.81 -25.23 0.69
CA ASN A 445 4.40 -26.37 0.00
C ASN A 445 5.71 -25.92 -0.66
N GLY A 446 6.84 -26.30 -0.06
CA GLY A 446 8.15 -25.84 -0.50
C GLY A 446 8.32 -24.33 -0.27
N PRO A 447 8.70 -23.56 -1.31
CA PRO A 447 8.76 -22.10 -1.25
C PRO A 447 7.40 -21.42 -1.53
N HIS A 448 6.40 -22.16 -1.99
CA HIS A 448 5.09 -21.62 -2.35
C HIS A 448 4.16 -21.61 -1.15
N TYR A 449 3.31 -20.60 -1.08
CA TYR A 449 2.40 -20.42 0.03
C TYR A 449 1.08 -19.79 -0.38
N VAL A 450 0.08 -20.06 0.43
CA VAL A 450 -1.18 -19.32 0.51
C VAL A 450 -1.28 -18.76 1.92
N LYS A 451 -1.55 -17.47 2.04
CA LYS A 451 -1.86 -16.83 3.32
C LYS A 451 -3.23 -16.16 3.25
N ILE A 452 -4.05 -16.36 4.28
CA ILE A 452 -5.43 -15.87 4.37
C ILE A 452 -5.50 -14.88 5.53
N GLU A 453 -5.92 -13.65 5.27
CA GLU A 453 -6.10 -12.60 6.27
C GLU A 453 -7.37 -12.87 7.10
N LYS A 454 -7.26 -12.94 8.43
CA LYS A 454 -8.39 -13.23 9.34
C LYS A 454 -9.40 -12.09 9.42
N ARG A 455 -8.99 -10.86 9.12
CA ARG A 455 -9.85 -9.67 9.15
C ARG A 455 -10.99 -9.76 8.14
N ASN A 456 -10.64 -10.14 6.90
CA ASN A 456 -11.52 -10.01 5.74
C ASN A 456 -11.58 -11.26 4.82
N ASN A 457 -10.83 -12.32 5.13
CA ASN A 457 -10.69 -13.52 4.30
C ASN A 457 -10.04 -13.29 2.91
N ALA A 458 -9.38 -12.14 2.70
CA ALA A 458 -8.56 -11.93 1.51
C ALA A 458 -7.35 -12.87 1.55
N VAL A 459 -6.94 -13.35 0.38
CA VAL A 459 -5.92 -14.38 0.24
C VAL A 459 -4.78 -13.87 -0.63
N LYS A 460 -3.55 -14.13 -0.21
CA LYS A 460 -2.34 -13.89 -0.99
C LYS A 460 -1.67 -15.22 -1.32
N GLY A 461 -1.53 -15.50 -2.61
CA GLY A 461 -0.78 -16.65 -3.12
C GLY A 461 0.57 -16.18 -3.66
N GLY A 462 1.67 -16.76 -3.19
CA GLY A 462 3.00 -16.33 -3.62
C GLY A 462 4.09 -17.37 -3.42
N SER A 463 5.32 -16.93 -3.71
CA SER A 463 6.54 -17.70 -3.50
C SER A 463 7.51 -16.86 -2.67
N LEU A 464 8.27 -17.50 -1.79
CA LEU A 464 9.36 -16.86 -1.03
C LEU A 464 10.53 -16.42 -1.91
N ARG A 465 10.47 -16.75 -3.20
CA ARG A 465 11.49 -16.43 -4.21
C ARG A 465 11.01 -15.43 -5.25
N ALA A 466 9.71 -15.12 -5.28
CA ALA A 466 9.18 -14.10 -6.16
C ALA A 466 9.68 -12.73 -5.70
N LYS A 467 9.98 -11.87 -6.66
CA LYS A 467 10.30 -10.46 -6.47
C LYS A 467 9.03 -9.61 -6.54
N GLU A 468 8.07 -10.02 -7.37
CA GLU A 468 6.76 -9.38 -7.47
C GLU A 468 5.91 -9.63 -6.23
N ASP A 469 4.98 -8.71 -5.97
CA ASP A 469 3.99 -8.89 -4.91
C ASP A 469 3.11 -10.12 -5.17
N PRO A 470 2.71 -10.86 -4.13
CA PRO A 470 1.89 -12.05 -4.27
C PRO A 470 0.52 -11.70 -4.86
N LEU A 471 -0.01 -12.59 -5.71
CA LEU A 471 -1.33 -12.45 -6.32
C LEU A 471 -2.41 -12.41 -5.24
N THR A 472 -3.34 -11.46 -5.36
CA THR A 472 -4.39 -11.26 -4.36
C THR A 472 -5.72 -11.82 -4.86
N ILE A 473 -6.26 -12.78 -4.13
CA ILE A 473 -7.60 -13.34 -4.31
C ILE A 473 -8.48 -12.69 -3.24
N MET A 474 -9.47 -11.90 -3.65
CA MET A 474 -10.32 -11.20 -2.68
C MET A 474 -11.36 -12.14 -2.07
N THR A 475 -12.07 -11.65 -1.08
CA THR A 475 -13.18 -12.38 -0.48
C THR A 475 -14.23 -12.74 -1.53
N PRO A 476 -14.71 -14.00 -1.58
CA PRO A 476 -15.78 -14.38 -2.49
C PRO A 476 -17.11 -13.71 -2.11
N LYS A 477 -18.01 -13.59 -3.09
CA LYS A 477 -19.34 -12.99 -2.93
C LYS A 477 -20.44 -13.98 -3.33
N LEU A 478 -21.57 -13.89 -2.63
CA LEU A 478 -22.75 -14.74 -2.85
C LEU A 478 -23.99 -13.93 -3.22
N GLY A 479 -24.82 -14.53 -4.08
CA GLY A 479 -26.16 -14.03 -4.43
C GLY A 479 -26.20 -13.10 -5.65
N LYS A 480 -27.42 -12.74 -6.06
CA LYS A 480 -27.70 -11.59 -6.92
C LYS A 480 -28.90 -10.80 -6.34
N PRO A 481 -28.72 -9.54 -5.90
CA PRO A 481 -27.48 -8.77 -5.91
C PRO A 481 -26.39 -9.39 -5.01
N PHE A 482 -25.12 -9.18 -5.37
CA PHE A 482 -24.00 -9.64 -4.55
C PHE A 482 -23.90 -8.79 -3.28
N ASN A 483 -23.35 -9.37 -2.22
CA ASN A 483 -23.07 -8.65 -0.97
C ASN A 483 -21.66 -8.98 -0.46
N ASP A 484 -21.14 -8.11 0.40
CA ASP A 484 -19.80 -8.22 1.00
C ASP A 484 -19.85 -8.85 2.41
N GLU A 485 -20.89 -9.62 2.77
CA GLU A 485 -21.03 -10.15 4.15
C GLU A 485 -19.84 -11.02 4.58
N LEU A 486 -19.27 -11.77 3.62
CA LEU A 486 -18.24 -12.77 3.87
C LEU A 486 -16.92 -12.09 4.24
N SER A 487 -16.74 -10.80 3.95
CA SER A 487 -15.56 -10.05 4.40
C SER A 487 -15.62 -9.71 5.89
N LYS A 488 -16.80 -9.74 6.50
CA LYS A 488 -16.95 -9.49 7.95
C LYS A 488 -16.99 -10.78 8.76
N THR A 489 -17.19 -11.90 8.08
CA THR A 489 -17.41 -13.22 8.67
C THR A 489 -16.09 -13.87 9.09
N SER A 490 -15.97 -14.28 10.35
CA SER A 490 -14.85 -15.13 10.76
C SER A 490 -15.03 -16.57 10.28
N ALA A 491 -13.93 -17.21 9.87
CA ALA A 491 -13.94 -18.64 9.52
C ALA A 491 -14.42 -19.49 10.71
N THR A 492 -15.43 -20.33 10.48
CA THR A 492 -15.97 -21.26 11.49
C THR A 492 -15.04 -22.44 11.72
N SER A 493 -14.26 -22.82 10.70
CA SER A 493 -13.17 -23.77 10.82
C SER A 493 -12.08 -23.51 9.77
N VAL A 494 -10.85 -23.93 10.10
CA VAL A 494 -9.71 -23.95 9.19
C VAL A 494 -9.01 -25.30 9.33
N GLU A 495 -8.83 -26.01 8.22
CA GLU A 495 -8.22 -27.33 8.18
C GLU A 495 -6.93 -27.33 7.34
N HIS A 496 -5.92 -28.06 7.82
CA HIS A 496 -4.63 -28.25 7.16
C HIS A 496 -4.51 -29.72 6.74
N ILE A 497 -4.51 -29.99 5.44
CA ILE A 497 -4.56 -31.36 4.90
C ILE A 497 -3.29 -31.60 4.06
N GLU A 498 -2.47 -32.55 4.49
CA GLU A 498 -1.28 -32.98 3.74
C GLU A 498 -1.65 -34.11 2.77
N LEU A 499 -1.43 -33.88 1.47
CA LEU A 499 -1.59 -34.88 0.41
C LEU A 499 -0.21 -35.32 -0.11
N GLN A 500 -0.16 -36.39 -0.91
CA GLN A 500 1.10 -36.87 -1.47
C GLN A 500 1.73 -35.86 -2.44
N GLU A 501 0.92 -35.21 -3.26
CA GLU A 501 1.33 -34.29 -4.33
C GLU A 501 1.25 -32.80 -3.91
N ALA A 502 0.36 -32.48 -2.96
CA ALA A 502 0.05 -31.08 -2.60
C ALA A 502 -0.15 -30.89 -1.09
N PHE A 503 -0.35 -29.65 -0.68
CA PHE A 503 -0.84 -29.27 0.66
C PHE A 503 -2.13 -28.47 0.50
N VAL A 504 -3.17 -28.76 1.28
CA VAL A 504 -4.46 -28.07 1.19
C VAL A 504 -4.71 -27.28 2.47
N LEU A 505 -5.00 -25.98 2.30
CA LEU A 505 -5.59 -25.14 3.32
C LEU A 505 -7.09 -25.01 3.01
N LYS A 506 -7.95 -25.42 3.94
CA LYS A 506 -9.41 -25.31 3.77
C LYS A 506 -9.98 -24.32 4.79
N THR A 507 -10.85 -23.42 4.35
CA THR A 507 -11.63 -22.52 5.22
C THR A 507 -13.12 -22.77 5.07
N SER A 508 -13.87 -22.63 6.16
CA SER A 508 -15.34 -22.72 6.17
C SER A 508 -15.94 -21.39 6.66
N LEU A 509 -16.86 -20.80 5.90
CA LEU A 509 -17.54 -19.54 6.23
C LEU A 509 -19.05 -19.77 6.23
N ALA A 510 -19.74 -19.31 7.28
CA ALA A 510 -21.19 -19.35 7.36
C ALA A 510 -21.79 -18.05 6.81
N SER A 511 -22.76 -18.14 5.92
CA SER A 511 -23.50 -16.99 5.40
C SER A 511 -24.61 -16.58 6.37
N HIS A 512 -24.74 -15.28 6.64
CA HIS A 512 -25.84 -14.72 7.43
C HIS A 512 -27.00 -14.25 6.54
N VAL A 513 -26.72 -13.79 5.32
CA VAL A 513 -27.69 -13.43 4.29
C VAL A 513 -28.41 -14.67 3.78
N PHE A 514 -27.66 -15.73 3.43
CA PHE A 514 -28.21 -17.04 3.07
C PHE A 514 -28.12 -17.98 4.27
N SER A 515 -29.05 -17.80 5.21
CA SER A 515 -29.09 -18.58 6.46
C SER A 515 -28.92 -20.08 6.23
N SER A 516 -28.05 -20.71 7.05
CA SER A 516 -27.69 -22.13 6.98
C SER A 516 -26.87 -22.56 5.77
N VAL A 517 -26.43 -21.65 4.89
CA VAL A 517 -25.44 -21.95 3.85
C VAL A 517 -24.02 -21.83 4.41
N ILE A 518 -23.20 -22.85 4.15
CA ILE A 518 -21.76 -22.85 4.45
C ILE A 518 -20.99 -22.87 3.14
N LEU A 519 -20.00 -21.98 3.02
CA LEU A 519 -19.00 -21.96 1.95
C LEU A 519 -17.71 -22.59 2.47
N ASN A 520 -17.34 -23.74 1.93
CA ASN A 520 -15.99 -24.29 2.07
C ASN A 520 -15.14 -23.85 0.89
N THR A 521 -13.92 -23.36 1.15
CA THR A 521 -12.95 -23.07 0.10
C THR A 521 -11.66 -23.84 0.35
N TYR A 522 -11.17 -24.52 -0.68
CA TYR A 522 -9.98 -25.36 -0.64
C TYR A 522 -8.89 -24.72 -1.49
N TYR A 523 -7.75 -24.42 -0.87
CA TYR A 523 -6.55 -23.91 -1.54
C TYR A 523 -5.52 -25.04 -1.59
N LYS A 524 -5.47 -25.76 -2.72
CA LYS A 524 -4.54 -26.87 -2.94
C LYS A 524 -3.26 -26.35 -3.58
N ILE A 525 -2.15 -26.43 -2.86
CA ILE A 525 -0.85 -25.86 -3.20
C ILE A 525 0.09 -26.98 -3.64
N TYR A 526 0.56 -26.93 -4.89
CA TYR A 526 1.54 -27.86 -5.43
C TYR A 526 2.97 -27.33 -5.26
N GLY A 527 3.95 -28.23 -5.26
CA GLY A 527 5.35 -27.89 -4.99
C GLY A 527 6.03 -27.08 -6.09
N ASP A 528 5.47 -27.12 -7.30
CA ASP A 528 5.90 -26.40 -8.51
C ASP A 528 5.20 -25.04 -8.71
N GLY A 529 4.37 -24.63 -7.74
CA GLY A 529 3.76 -23.30 -7.71
C GLY A 529 2.35 -23.22 -8.29
N LEU A 530 1.78 -24.33 -8.77
CA LEU A 530 0.34 -24.38 -9.09
C LEU A 530 -0.49 -24.31 -7.79
N VAL A 531 -1.53 -23.49 -7.79
CA VAL A 531 -2.55 -23.42 -6.74
C VAL A 531 -3.92 -23.64 -7.37
N GLU A 532 -4.66 -24.62 -6.87
CA GLU A 532 -6.04 -24.87 -7.27
C GLU A 532 -7.00 -24.41 -6.17
N ILE A 533 -7.99 -23.62 -6.56
CA ILE A 533 -9.03 -23.11 -5.67
C ILE A 533 -10.35 -23.77 -6.05
N THR A 534 -10.91 -24.54 -5.14
CA THR A 534 -12.22 -25.19 -5.28
C THR A 534 -13.15 -24.67 -4.19
N HIS A 535 -14.42 -24.44 -4.54
CA HIS A 535 -15.44 -24.02 -3.59
C HIS A 535 -16.53 -25.09 -3.46
N GLU A 536 -17.06 -25.27 -2.26
CA GLU A 536 -18.26 -26.07 -2.01
C GLU A 536 -19.28 -25.24 -1.24
N LEU A 537 -20.48 -25.12 -1.77
CA LEU A 537 -21.62 -24.51 -1.11
C LEU A 537 -22.56 -25.61 -0.62
N ILE A 538 -22.85 -25.60 0.69
CA ILE A 538 -23.71 -26.59 1.32
C ILE A 538 -24.86 -25.90 2.03
N ASN A 539 -26.09 -26.29 1.70
CA ASN A 539 -27.28 -25.83 2.40
C ASN A 539 -27.60 -26.79 3.56
N HIS A 540 -27.31 -26.40 4.80
CA HIS A 540 -27.65 -27.17 5.99
C HIS A 540 -29.06 -26.86 6.52
N GLY A 541 -29.79 -25.95 5.88
CA GLY A 541 -31.12 -25.55 6.26
C GLY A 541 -32.22 -26.46 5.68
N PRO A 542 -33.44 -26.35 6.22
CA PRO A 542 -34.59 -27.10 5.72
C PRO A 542 -35.25 -26.47 4.48
N GLU A 543 -34.87 -25.25 4.11
CA GLU A 543 -35.45 -24.48 3.01
C GLU A 543 -34.52 -24.42 1.81
N GLU A 544 -35.08 -24.46 0.60
CA GLU A 544 -34.35 -24.19 -0.63
C GLU A 544 -33.86 -22.73 -0.67
N LYS A 545 -32.68 -22.51 -1.24
CA LYS A 545 -32.14 -21.16 -1.50
C LYS A 545 -32.13 -20.89 -2.99
N SER A 546 -32.86 -19.88 -3.45
CA SER A 546 -32.90 -19.45 -4.85
C SER A 546 -31.92 -18.31 -5.13
N ASP A 547 -31.76 -17.99 -6.42
CA ASP A 547 -30.99 -16.84 -6.93
C ASP A 547 -29.52 -16.82 -6.48
N LEU A 548 -28.95 -18.03 -6.28
CA LEU A 548 -27.55 -18.19 -5.93
C LEU A 548 -26.66 -18.01 -7.17
N ALA A 549 -25.71 -17.09 -7.01
CA ALA A 549 -24.55 -16.95 -7.86
C ALA A 549 -23.31 -16.85 -6.96
N PHE A 550 -22.16 -17.22 -7.51
CA PHE A 550 -20.88 -17.12 -6.84
C PHE A 550 -19.93 -16.27 -7.68
N LEU A 551 -19.23 -15.34 -7.04
CA LEU A 551 -18.22 -14.51 -7.68
C LEU A 551 -16.94 -14.57 -6.84
N GLN A 552 -15.84 -14.95 -7.49
CA GLN A 552 -14.49 -14.89 -6.92
C GLN A 552 -13.72 -13.76 -7.58
N PRO A 553 -13.56 -12.59 -6.91
CA PRO A 553 -12.73 -11.51 -7.42
C PRO A 553 -11.24 -11.83 -7.20
N ILE A 554 -10.43 -11.49 -8.20
CA ILE A 554 -8.98 -11.74 -8.25
C ILE A 554 -8.31 -10.49 -8.82
N ILE A 555 -7.27 -10.02 -8.13
CA ILE A 555 -6.40 -8.94 -8.58
C ILE A 555 -5.17 -9.60 -9.21
N ILE A 556 -5.14 -9.60 -10.54
CA ILE A 556 -4.01 -10.05 -11.33
C ILE A 556 -3.33 -8.82 -11.96
N PRO A 557 -2.02 -8.61 -11.77
CA PRO A 557 -1.30 -7.51 -12.40
C PRO A 557 -1.29 -7.69 -13.91
N LEU A 558 -1.77 -6.72 -14.70
CA LEU A 558 -1.87 -6.87 -16.16
C LEU A 558 -0.59 -6.48 -16.93
N LYS A 559 0.52 -6.26 -16.21
CA LYS A 559 1.84 -6.00 -16.80
C LYS A 559 2.34 -7.23 -17.56
N GLY A 560 2.81 -7.04 -18.80
CA GLY A 560 3.29 -8.12 -19.65
C GLY A 560 2.22 -9.18 -19.93
N MET A 561 0.93 -8.80 -19.96
CA MET A 561 -0.15 -9.77 -20.06
C MET A 561 -0.23 -10.46 -21.43
N ALA A 562 -0.72 -11.69 -21.42
CA ALA A 562 -1.15 -12.42 -22.59
C ALA A 562 -2.59 -12.90 -22.38
N MET A 563 -3.45 -12.61 -23.36
CA MET A 563 -4.88 -12.84 -23.24
C MET A 563 -5.49 -13.43 -24.52
N PRO A 564 -6.29 -14.51 -24.43
CA PRO A 564 -6.90 -15.14 -25.59
C PRO A 564 -8.09 -14.33 -26.11
N MET A 565 -7.97 -13.79 -27.32
CA MET A 565 -9.00 -13.05 -28.04
C MET A 565 -9.61 -13.90 -29.16
N LYS A 566 -10.77 -13.51 -29.71
CA LYS A 566 -11.41 -14.23 -30.84
C LYS A 566 -10.49 -14.42 -32.06
N ASN A 567 -9.58 -13.48 -32.32
CA ASN A 567 -8.70 -13.46 -33.50
C ASN A 567 -7.22 -13.75 -33.19
N GLY A 568 -6.87 -14.24 -32.00
CA GLY A 568 -5.47 -14.51 -31.62
C GLY A 568 -5.23 -14.32 -30.13
N VAL A 569 -3.97 -14.14 -29.72
CA VAL A 569 -3.60 -13.80 -28.34
C VAL A 569 -3.11 -12.36 -28.32
N LEU A 570 -3.77 -11.51 -27.53
CA LEU A 570 -3.33 -10.15 -27.24
C LEU A 570 -2.11 -10.23 -26.33
N ILE A 571 -1.04 -9.50 -26.66
CA ILE A 571 0.17 -9.41 -25.85
C ILE A 571 0.38 -7.95 -25.45
N GLY A 572 0.40 -7.68 -24.15
CA GLY A 572 0.67 -6.35 -23.57
C GLY A 572 2.17 -6.09 -23.45
N ASN A 573 2.81 -5.74 -24.58
CA ASN A 573 4.22 -5.34 -24.63
C ASN A 573 4.43 -3.81 -24.61
N GLU A 574 3.33 -3.05 -24.63
CA GLU A 574 3.29 -1.60 -24.61
C GLU A 574 2.98 -1.11 -23.19
N ALA A 575 3.30 0.16 -22.90
CA ALA A 575 3.10 0.72 -21.58
C ALA A 575 1.75 1.44 -21.41
N ASP A 576 0.78 1.10 -22.27
CA ASP A 576 -0.62 1.36 -21.95
C ASP A 576 -0.97 0.57 -20.71
N ILE A 577 -1.66 1.21 -19.76
CA ILE A 577 -2.17 0.54 -18.59
C ILE A 577 -3.39 -0.26 -19.04
N PRO A 578 -3.30 -1.60 -19.17
CA PRO A 578 -4.52 -2.33 -19.28
C PRO A 578 -5.10 -2.35 -17.87
N PHE A 579 -6.16 -1.58 -17.65
CA PHE A 579 -7.05 -1.91 -16.54
C PHE A 579 -7.92 -3.06 -17.00
N ILE A 580 -8.33 -3.94 -16.09
CA ILE A 580 -9.35 -4.93 -16.46
C ILE A 580 -10.65 -4.22 -16.91
N GLY A 581 -10.79 -2.94 -16.52
CA GLY A 581 -11.73 -1.94 -17.02
C GLY A 581 -11.82 -1.86 -18.55
N THR A 582 -10.69 -1.91 -19.25
CA THR A 582 -10.56 -1.70 -20.70
C THR A 582 -10.90 -2.96 -21.51
N ILE A 583 -11.18 -4.08 -20.85
CA ILE A 583 -11.39 -5.38 -21.49
C ILE A 583 -12.89 -5.68 -21.53
N HIS A 584 -13.46 -5.84 -22.73
CA HIS A 584 -14.87 -6.16 -22.83
C HIS A 584 -15.13 -7.61 -22.44
N SER A 585 -16.18 -7.82 -21.64
CA SER A 585 -16.56 -9.10 -21.05
C SER A 585 -16.77 -10.25 -22.07
N GLY A 586 -16.99 -9.93 -23.35
CA GLY A 586 -17.26 -10.88 -24.44
C GLY A 586 -16.07 -11.20 -25.35
N ASP A 587 -14.87 -10.71 -25.02
CA ASP A 587 -13.70 -10.79 -25.92
C ASP A 587 -12.81 -12.01 -25.69
N LEU A 588 -12.88 -12.61 -24.49
CA LEU A 588 -12.11 -13.81 -24.15
C LEU A 588 -12.59 -15.03 -24.94
N SER A 589 -11.71 -15.58 -25.77
CA SER A 589 -12.00 -16.79 -26.58
C SER A 589 -11.66 -18.10 -25.84
N GLU A 590 -10.77 -18.02 -24.85
CA GLU A 590 -10.35 -19.14 -24.01
C GLU A 590 -10.35 -18.72 -22.53
N ARG A 591 -10.21 -19.69 -21.63
CA ARG A 591 -10.45 -19.52 -20.19
C ARG A 591 -9.16 -19.38 -19.38
N TRP A 592 -8.22 -18.56 -19.86
CA TRP A 592 -6.95 -18.32 -19.20
C TRP A 592 -6.43 -16.90 -19.42
N LEU A 593 -5.66 -16.39 -18.46
CA LEU A 593 -4.84 -15.19 -18.52
C LEU A 593 -3.41 -15.56 -18.10
N PHE A 594 -2.42 -14.86 -18.62
CA PHE A 594 -1.03 -15.02 -18.19
C PHE A 594 -0.33 -13.67 -18.12
N THR A 595 0.60 -13.51 -17.18
CA THR A 595 1.37 -12.29 -17.00
C THR A 595 2.80 -12.65 -16.68
N SER A 596 3.73 -11.81 -17.13
CA SER A 596 5.16 -11.96 -16.87
C SER A 596 5.78 -10.61 -16.60
N SER A 597 6.58 -10.53 -15.53
CA SER A 597 7.33 -9.33 -15.19
C SER A 597 8.68 -9.29 -15.89
N ALA A 598 9.28 -8.10 -15.97
CA ALA A 598 10.66 -7.93 -16.44
C ALA A 598 11.67 -8.65 -15.53
N SER A 599 11.32 -8.91 -14.27
CA SER A 599 12.15 -9.61 -13.29
C SER A 599 12.14 -11.14 -13.47
N GLY A 600 11.28 -11.65 -14.36
CA GLY A 600 11.16 -13.06 -14.74
C GLY A 600 10.12 -13.85 -13.94
N ASP A 601 9.40 -13.20 -13.02
CA ASP A 601 8.26 -13.82 -12.34
C ASP A 601 7.07 -13.93 -13.28
N THR A 602 6.30 -15.00 -13.13
CA THR A 602 5.14 -15.30 -13.96
C THR A 602 3.93 -15.65 -13.12
N ALA A 603 2.77 -15.16 -13.54
CA ALA A 603 1.49 -15.54 -12.98
C ALA A 603 0.53 -16.02 -14.06
N GLY A 604 -0.12 -17.15 -13.80
CA GLY A 604 -1.16 -17.69 -14.66
C GLY A 604 -2.50 -17.72 -13.92
N LEU A 605 -3.59 -17.44 -14.62
CA LEU A 605 -4.96 -17.67 -14.13
C LEU A 605 -5.71 -18.49 -15.17
N ALA A 606 -6.46 -19.51 -14.74
CA ALA A 606 -7.36 -20.28 -15.61
C ALA A 606 -8.62 -20.73 -14.85
N TRP A 607 -9.72 -20.94 -15.57
CA TRP A 607 -11.00 -21.39 -15.01
C TRP A 607 -11.70 -22.41 -15.92
N GLN A 608 -12.64 -23.14 -15.36
CA GLN A 608 -13.34 -24.23 -16.05
C GLN A 608 -14.54 -23.75 -16.86
N GLU A 609 -15.11 -24.65 -17.67
CA GLU A 609 -16.21 -24.34 -18.59
C GLU A 609 -17.55 -23.99 -17.96
N ASP A 610 -17.73 -24.36 -16.69
CA ASP A 610 -18.88 -24.02 -15.85
C ASP A 610 -18.81 -22.59 -15.28
N ALA A 611 -17.70 -21.88 -15.51
CA ALA A 611 -17.47 -20.52 -15.04
C ALA A 611 -17.27 -19.53 -16.20
N VAL A 612 -17.58 -18.27 -15.93
CA VAL A 612 -17.31 -17.15 -16.83
C VAL A 612 -16.35 -16.18 -16.15
N GLY A 613 -15.15 -16.06 -16.69
CA GLY A 613 -14.19 -15.02 -16.33
C GLY A 613 -14.56 -13.71 -17.04
N LYS A 614 -14.67 -12.62 -16.29
CA LYS A 614 -15.08 -11.31 -16.80
C LYS A 614 -14.62 -10.17 -15.89
N ARG A 615 -14.76 -8.94 -16.37
CA ARG A 615 -14.54 -7.72 -15.60
C ARG A 615 -15.44 -7.66 -14.34
N ASP A 616 -14.85 -7.31 -13.21
CA ASP A 616 -15.50 -7.00 -11.93
C ASP A 616 -14.92 -5.67 -11.40
N ASP A 617 -15.48 -4.55 -11.89
CA ASP A 617 -14.94 -3.21 -11.67
C ASP A 617 -13.47 -3.12 -12.16
N TRP A 618 -12.52 -2.67 -11.34
CA TRP A 618 -11.08 -2.68 -11.62
C TRP A 618 -10.40 -4.05 -11.43
N ARG A 619 -11.15 -5.12 -11.12
CA ARG A 619 -10.64 -6.49 -10.84
C ARG A 619 -11.15 -7.53 -11.84
N PHE A 620 -10.50 -8.69 -11.88
CA PHE A 620 -11.02 -9.83 -12.64
C PHE A 620 -11.94 -10.67 -11.76
N GLY A 621 -13.05 -11.16 -12.31
CA GLY A 621 -14.03 -11.97 -11.58
C GLY A 621 -14.30 -13.30 -12.28
N VAL A 622 -14.18 -14.41 -11.54
CA VAL A 622 -14.65 -15.72 -11.99
C VAL A 622 -16.05 -15.96 -11.41
N MET A 623 -17.07 -16.01 -12.28
CA MET A 623 -18.47 -16.10 -11.87
C MET A 623 -19.09 -17.46 -12.23
N TYR A 624 -19.82 -18.05 -11.29
CA TYR A 624 -20.60 -19.26 -11.46
C TYR A 624 -22.09 -18.96 -11.27
N SER A 625 -22.93 -19.54 -12.12
CA SER A 625 -24.40 -19.47 -11.98
C SER A 625 -24.89 -20.76 -11.35
N ILE A 626 -25.44 -20.68 -10.14
CA ILE A 626 -25.87 -21.86 -9.36
C ILE A 626 -27.40 -22.04 -9.48
N GLY A 627 -28.15 -20.94 -9.43
CA GLY A 627 -29.61 -20.98 -9.45
C GLY A 627 -30.16 -21.34 -8.08
N THR A 628 -30.55 -22.60 -7.87
CA THR A 628 -31.20 -23.08 -6.64
C THR A 628 -30.33 -24.11 -5.91
N LEU A 629 -30.23 -24.00 -4.58
CA LEU A 629 -29.55 -24.97 -3.72
C LEU A 629 -30.55 -25.61 -2.75
N GLU A 630 -30.94 -26.85 -3.03
CA GLU A 630 -31.91 -27.60 -2.23
C GLU A 630 -31.35 -27.94 -0.82
N PRO A 631 -32.23 -28.21 0.16
CA PRO A 631 -31.85 -28.68 1.49
C PRO A 631 -30.89 -29.88 1.46
N GLY A 632 -29.78 -29.79 2.18
CA GLY A 632 -28.77 -30.84 2.31
C GLY A 632 -27.89 -31.06 1.06
N LYS A 633 -28.10 -30.32 -0.03
CA LYS A 633 -27.27 -30.44 -1.24
C LYS A 633 -25.97 -29.69 -1.10
N LEU A 634 -24.95 -30.25 -1.76
CA LEU A 634 -23.63 -29.66 -1.96
C LEU A 634 -23.49 -29.32 -3.44
N GLN A 635 -23.07 -28.09 -3.73
CA GLN A 635 -22.63 -27.65 -5.05
C GLN A 635 -21.12 -27.41 -5.03
N SER A 636 -20.37 -28.11 -5.87
CA SER A 636 -18.92 -27.88 -6.05
C SER A 636 -18.68 -26.97 -7.26
N LEU A 637 -17.69 -26.08 -7.15
CA LEU A 637 -17.32 -25.08 -8.16
C LEU A 637 -15.79 -25.08 -8.36
N GLY A 638 -15.34 -24.99 -9.61
CA GLY A 638 -13.92 -24.88 -9.98
C GLY A 638 -13.31 -26.20 -10.49
N PRO A 639 -11.97 -26.33 -10.50
CA PRO A 639 -11.02 -25.42 -9.86
C PRO A 639 -10.75 -24.14 -10.67
N ILE A 640 -10.54 -23.04 -9.96
CA ILE A 640 -9.76 -21.91 -10.48
C ILE A 640 -8.28 -22.26 -10.30
N GLN A 641 -7.50 -22.19 -11.36
CA GLN A 641 -6.08 -22.54 -11.35
C GLN A 641 -5.24 -21.26 -11.38
N ILE A 642 -4.29 -21.16 -10.46
CA ILE A 642 -3.35 -20.05 -10.36
C ILE A 642 -1.93 -20.60 -10.44
N GLY A 643 -1.18 -20.20 -11.45
CA GLY A 643 0.23 -20.53 -11.57
C GLY A 643 1.09 -19.44 -10.94
N ILE A 644 1.96 -19.79 -9.99
CA ILE A 644 2.94 -18.87 -9.39
C ILE A 644 4.33 -19.36 -9.75
N ASN A 645 4.97 -18.70 -10.72
CA ASN A 645 6.25 -19.14 -11.29
C ASN A 645 6.25 -20.61 -11.78
N THR A 646 5.08 -21.10 -12.19
CA THR A 646 4.86 -22.49 -12.61
C THR A 646 5.44 -22.75 -14.00
N VAL A 647 5.27 -21.80 -14.92
CA VAL A 647 5.72 -21.88 -16.32
C VAL A 647 6.29 -20.55 -16.78
N PRO A 648 7.28 -20.53 -17.70
CA PRO A 648 8.02 -19.33 -18.07
C PRO A 648 7.30 -18.42 -19.08
N ASN A 649 6.23 -18.87 -19.73
CA ASN A 649 5.52 -18.08 -20.74
C ASN A 649 4.07 -18.52 -20.94
N TRP A 650 3.29 -17.63 -21.57
CA TRP A 650 1.87 -17.84 -21.81
C TRP A 650 1.56 -19.04 -22.69
N ARG A 651 2.47 -19.45 -23.59
CA ARG A 651 2.26 -20.64 -24.42
C ARG A 651 2.18 -21.85 -23.51
N GLN A 652 3.21 -22.11 -22.72
CA GLN A 652 3.20 -23.23 -21.77
C GLN A 652 2.07 -23.13 -20.73
N TRP A 653 1.64 -21.92 -20.34
CA TRP A 653 0.45 -21.76 -19.49
C TRP A 653 -0.83 -22.19 -20.19
N ARG A 654 -1.06 -21.74 -21.42
CA ARG A 654 -2.15 -22.20 -22.27
C ARG A 654 -2.09 -23.71 -22.47
N GLU A 655 -0.90 -24.29 -22.65
CA GLU A 655 -0.70 -25.73 -22.79
C GLU A 655 -1.00 -26.50 -21.50
N LEU A 656 -0.70 -25.93 -20.33
CA LEU A 656 -1.10 -26.51 -19.06
C LEU A 656 -2.62 -26.42 -18.86
N ALA A 657 -3.23 -25.31 -19.30
CA ALA A 657 -4.68 -25.10 -19.27
C ALA A 657 -5.44 -25.90 -20.35
N ALA A 658 -4.82 -26.24 -21.49
CA ALA A 658 -5.46 -26.84 -22.67
C ALA A 658 -4.92 -28.23 -23.11
N GLY A 659 -3.69 -28.60 -22.74
CA GLY A 659 -3.14 -29.97 -22.79
C GLY A 659 -2.17 -30.39 -23.93
N TYR A 660 -1.37 -29.53 -24.60
CA TYR A 660 -0.45 -29.96 -25.71
C TYR A 660 0.76 -29.03 -25.98
N GLU A 661 1.93 -29.52 -26.46
CA GLU A 661 3.27 -28.81 -26.48
C GLU A 661 3.64 -27.92 -27.70
N THR A 662 4.51 -26.91 -27.48
CA THR A 662 5.35 -26.20 -28.46
C THR A 662 6.68 -25.64 -27.87
N LYS A 663 7.72 -25.44 -28.71
CA LYS A 663 9.08 -24.96 -28.33
C LYS A 663 9.36 -23.51 -28.75
N ASN A 664 10.16 -22.77 -27.96
CA ASN A 664 11.13 -21.75 -28.42
C ASN A 664 12.13 -21.30 -27.31
N LEU A 665 13.27 -20.72 -27.73
CA LEU A 665 14.43 -20.23 -26.95
C LEU A 665 14.81 -18.81 -27.42
N GLU A 666 15.50 -18.01 -26.59
CA GLU A 666 16.16 -16.75 -27.00
C GLU A 666 17.58 -16.57 -26.39
N GLU A 667 18.42 -15.75 -27.05
CA GLU A 667 19.90 -15.71 -27.00
C GLU A 667 20.50 -14.51 -26.23
N LEU A 668 21.77 -14.64 -25.82
CA LEU A 668 22.60 -13.55 -25.24
C LEU A 668 23.76 -13.16 -26.19
N PRO A 669 24.17 -11.88 -26.28
CA PRO A 669 25.24 -11.46 -27.17
C PRO A 669 26.63 -11.85 -26.65
N LEU A 670 27.45 -12.40 -27.55
CA LEU A 670 28.76 -12.99 -27.26
C LEU A 670 29.92 -11.96 -27.12
N TYR A 671 29.75 -10.72 -27.57
CA TYR A 671 30.83 -9.73 -27.75
C TYR A 671 30.48 -8.39 -27.09
N GLY A 672 31.47 -7.62 -26.62
CA GLY A 672 31.26 -6.30 -26.00
C GLY A 672 32.47 -5.36 -26.09
N LEU A 673 32.21 -4.05 -26.08
CA LEU A 673 33.19 -2.95 -25.99
C LEU A 673 33.08 -2.35 -24.58
N GLU A 674 34.19 -2.32 -23.84
CA GLU A 674 34.26 -1.90 -22.43
C GLU A 674 35.48 -0.97 -22.25
N VAL A 675 35.42 0.00 -21.33
CA VAL A 675 36.59 0.78 -20.92
C VAL A 675 37.20 0.09 -19.70
N GLU A 676 38.47 -0.31 -19.80
CA GLU A 676 39.22 -0.91 -18.71
C GLU A 676 39.90 0.21 -17.91
N ASN A 677 39.33 0.47 -16.75
CA ASN A 677 39.92 1.29 -15.70
C ASN A 677 39.71 0.62 -14.34
N ASP A 678 40.49 0.99 -13.33
CA ASP A 678 40.25 0.63 -11.93
C ASP A 678 39.04 1.44 -11.39
N GLY A 679 37.85 1.25 -11.98
CA GLY A 679 36.62 1.97 -11.63
C GLY A 679 35.75 2.35 -12.82
N PHE A 680 34.65 3.06 -12.55
CA PHE A 680 33.72 3.55 -13.58
C PHE A 680 34.07 4.96 -14.11
N ALA A 681 35.01 5.66 -13.45
CA ALA A 681 35.44 7.02 -13.79
C ALA A 681 36.97 7.14 -13.80
N SER A 682 37.51 8.09 -14.58
CA SER A 682 38.94 8.45 -14.60
C SER A 682 39.14 9.95 -14.35
N GLU A 683 40.36 10.39 -14.06
CA GLU A 683 40.70 11.82 -13.98
C GLU A 683 40.97 12.43 -15.37
N LYS A 684 40.69 13.73 -15.50
CA LYS A 684 41.14 14.51 -16.66
C LYS A 684 42.65 14.34 -16.86
N GLY A 685 43.05 13.87 -18.04
CA GLY A 685 44.46 13.59 -18.38
C GLY A 685 44.99 12.22 -17.97
N GLU A 686 44.16 11.38 -17.32
CA GLU A 686 44.48 9.97 -17.04
C GLU A 686 44.33 9.12 -18.31
N LYS A 687 45.16 8.08 -18.41
CA LYS A 687 45.16 7.14 -19.53
C LYS A 687 44.27 5.93 -19.20
N VAL A 688 43.24 5.69 -20.00
CA VAL A 688 42.33 4.55 -19.88
C VAL A 688 42.46 3.61 -21.08
N ASP A 689 42.25 2.31 -20.88
CA ASP A 689 42.43 1.29 -21.92
C ASP A 689 41.06 0.80 -22.41
N VAL A 690 40.65 1.11 -23.63
CA VAL A 690 39.38 0.63 -24.21
C VAL A 690 39.56 -0.78 -24.77
N ALA A 691 38.76 -1.75 -24.33
CA ALA A 691 38.85 -3.14 -24.76
C ALA A 691 37.59 -3.65 -25.47
N PHE A 692 37.76 -4.24 -26.66
CA PHE A 692 36.73 -5.04 -27.35
C PHE A 692 37.02 -6.53 -27.15
N ARG A 693 36.06 -7.33 -26.66
CA ARG A 693 36.27 -8.74 -26.30
C ARG A 693 35.13 -9.69 -26.67
N SER A 694 35.48 -10.95 -26.89
CA SER A 694 34.57 -12.11 -26.92
C SER A 694 34.41 -12.71 -25.53
N ARG A 695 33.17 -13.03 -25.11
CA ARG A 695 32.84 -13.71 -23.84
C ARG A 695 32.98 -15.24 -23.91
N LEU A 696 33.28 -15.78 -25.09
CA LEU A 696 33.74 -17.16 -25.30
C LEU A 696 35.20 -17.20 -25.78
N SER A 697 35.80 -18.39 -25.79
CA SER A 697 37.16 -18.67 -26.29
C SER A 697 37.34 -18.55 -27.81
N SER A 698 36.44 -17.87 -28.52
CA SER A 698 36.52 -17.65 -29.97
C SER A 698 37.44 -16.47 -30.28
N TYR A 699 38.37 -16.65 -31.23
CA TYR A 699 39.26 -15.58 -31.71
C TYR A 699 38.45 -14.46 -32.40
N LEU A 700 38.87 -13.21 -32.19
CA LEU A 700 38.38 -12.05 -32.92
C LEU A 700 39.00 -12.07 -34.32
N GLN A 701 38.19 -11.94 -35.37
CA GLN A 701 38.66 -11.83 -36.75
C GLN A 701 37.83 -10.77 -37.48
N GLY A 702 38.48 -9.71 -37.95
CA GLY A 702 37.82 -8.60 -38.65
C GLY A 702 38.38 -7.23 -38.28
N ARG A 703 37.72 -6.18 -38.78
CA ARG A 703 38.08 -4.78 -38.57
C ARG A 703 37.28 -4.18 -37.41
N LEU A 704 37.97 -3.64 -36.42
CA LEU A 704 37.41 -2.85 -35.33
C LEU A 704 37.70 -1.37 -35.59
N THR A 705 36.66 -0.54 -35.57
CA THR A 705 36.76 0.92 -35.58
C THR A 705 36.06 1.46 -34.34
N VAL A 706 36.69 2.36 -33.59
CA VAL A 706 36.12 3.01 -32.40
C VAL A 706 36.36 4.52 -32.53
N HIS A 707 35.31 5.31 -32.39
CA HIS A 707 35.30 6.76 -32.39
C HIS A 707 35.03 7.28 -30.97
N SER A 708 35.89 8.18 -30.50
CA SER A 708 35.63 9.06 -29.36
C SER A 708 35.43 10.50 -29.87
N GLU A 709 35.09 11.43 -28.97
CA GLU A 709 35.01 12.86 -29.31
C GLU A 709 36.35 13.45 -29.77
N GLU A 710 37.47 12.85 -29.34
CA GLU A 710 38.82 13.41 -29.49
C GLU A 710 39.73 12.55 -30.40
N ASP A 711 39.41 11.28 -30.66
CA ASP A 711 40.25 10.35 -31.44
C ASP A 711 39.42 9.28 -32.21
N THR A 712 40.01 8.65 -33.22
CA THR A 712 39.46 7.49 -33.93
C THR A 712 40.50 6.38 -34.01
N PHE A 713 40.20 5.25 -33.40
CA PHE A 713 41.02 4.04 -33.44
C PHE A 713 40.52 3.06 -34.49
N GLU A 714 41.45 2.47 -35.24
CA GLU A 714 41.16 1.43 -36.21
C GLU A 714 42.19 0.30 -36.15
N LYS A 715 41.72 -0.95 -36.09
CA LYS A 715 42.60 -2.12 -36.12
C LYS A 715 41.96 -3.29 -36.89
N GLU A 716 42.73 -3.84 -37.83
CA GLU A 716 42.44 -5.12 -38.47
C GLU A 716 42.98 -6.26 -37.58
N ILE A 717 42.17 -7.30 -37.34
CA ILE A 717 42.52 -8.43 -36.47
C ILE A 717 42.53 -9.71 -37.29
N GLY A 718 43.71 -10.32 -37.44
CA GLY A 718 43.93 -11.57 -38.14
C GLY A 718 43.57 -12.80 -37.29
N LYS A 719 43.18 -13.91 -37.93
CA LYS A 719 42.87 -15.17 -37.23
C LYS A 719 44.13 -15.75 -36.55
N GLU A 720 45.28 -15.53 -37.16
CA GLU A 720 46.62 -15.85 -36.67
C GLU A 720 47.01 -15.15 -35.35
N GLU A 721 46.36 -14.03 -34.99
CA GLU A 721 46.63 -13.34 -33.72
C GLU A 721 46.08 -14.09 -32.49
N ALA A 722 45.19 -15.08 -32.70
CA ALA A 722 44.55 -15.89 -31.65
C ALA A 722 43.95 -15.06 -30.49
N SER A 723 43.64 -13.79 -30.73
CA SER A 723 43.24 -12.87 -29.67
C SER A 723 41.74 -12.91 -29.44
N THR A 724 41.32 -13.03 -28.19
CA THR A 724 39.91 -12.89 -27.77
C THR A 724 39.58 -11.47 -27.30
N LYS A 725 40.59 -10.57 -27.30
CA LYS A 725 40.52 -9.20 -26.75
C LYS A 725 41.45 -8.25 -27.50
N VAL A 726 40.96 -7.06 -27.84
CA VAL A 726 41.80 -5.97 -28.36
C VAL A 726 41.68 -4.77 -27.45
N THR A 727 42.82 -4.23 -27.02
CA THR A 727 42.90 -3.04 -26.17
C THR A 727 43.51 -1.87 -26.95
N TYR A 728 42.99 -0.67 -26.71
CA TYR A 728 43.49 0.59 -27.27
C TYR A 728 43.52 1.68 -26.18
N PRO A 729 44.66 2.36 -25.97
CA PRO A 729 44.78 3.41 -24.97
C PRO A 729 44.16 4.73 -25.44
N LEU A 730 43.44 5.40 -24.54
CA LEU A 730 42.78 6.69 -24.77
C LEU A 730 43.06 7.64 -23.58
N VAL A 731 43.19 8.94 -23.86
CA VAL A 731 43.34 10.00 -22.85
C VAL A 731 42.28 11.05 -23.13
N TYR A 732 41.52 11.44 -22.11
CA TYR A 732 40.51 12.51 -22.24
C TYR A 732 41.02 13.82 -21.68
N HIS A 733 40.89 14.89 -22.45
CA HIS A 733 41.38 16.22 -22.05
C HIS A 733 40.31 17.12 -21.43
N THR A 734 39.05 16.71 -21.48
CA THR A 734 37.91 17.44 -20.93
C THR A 734 37.14 16.58 -19.93
N PRO A 735 36.69 17.14 -18.78
CA PRO A 735 35.83 16.43 -17.85
C PRO A 735 34.40 16.27 -18.42
N GLY A 736 33.60 15.41 -17.79
CA GLY A 736 32.22 15.12 -18.17
C GLY A 736 32.00 13.66 -18.59
N LEU A 737 30.84 13.39 -19.18
CA LEU A 737 30.55 12.09 -19.77
C LEU A 737 31.17 11.99 -21.16
N LYS A 738 31.76 10.85 -21.48
CA LYS A 738 32.39 10.56 -22.76
C LYS A 738 31.73 9.37 -23.43
N THR A 739 31.30 9.57 -24.67
CA THR A 739 30.69 8.52 -25.49
C THR A 739 31.71 7.91 -26.43
N LEU A 740 31.76 6.58 -26.44
CA LEU A 740 32.50 5.79 -27.41
C LEU A 740 31.51 5.10 -28.33
N THR A 741 31.65 5.33 -29.63
CA THR A 741 30.89 4.60 -30.66
C THR A 741 31.86 3.79 -31.51
N GLY A 742 31.41 2.73 -32.15
CA GLY A 742 32.31 1.92 -32.95
C GLY A 742 31.60 0.91 -33.83
N GLN A 743 32.36 0.23 -34.66
CA GLN A 743 31.87 -0.84 -35.51
C GLN A 743 32.90 -1.97 -35.52
N PHE A 744 32.39 -3.20 -35.44
CA PHE A 744 33.19 -4.40 -35.69
C PHE A 744 32.63 -5.14 -36.90
N ARG A 745 33.49 -5.35 -37.91
CA ARG A 745 33.13 -6.07 -39.14
C ARG A 745 34.02 -7.30 -39.31
N SER A 746 33.42 -8.47 -39.20
CA SER A 746 34.03 -9.75 -39.56
C SER A 746 33.58 -10.18 -40.97
N PRO A 747 34.17 -11.24 -41.55
CA PRO A 747 33.79 -11.70 -42.90
C PRO A 747 32.30 -12.02 -43.10
N GLY A 748 31.55 -12.36 -42.06
CA GLY A 748 30.13 -12.73 -42.15
C GLY A 748 29.17 -11.93 -41.27
N ARG A 749 29.66 -10.97 -40.46
CA ARG A 749 28.84 -10.24 -39.49
C ARG A 749 29.34 -8.80 -39.32
N LYS A 750 28.43 -7.90 -39.01
CA LYS A 750 28.72 -6.52 -38.58
C LYS A 750 28.03 -6.30 -37.23
N ALA A 751 28.68 -5.58 -36.32
CA ALA A 751 28.08 -5.08 -35.09
C ALA A 751 28.44 -3.59 -34.93
N ASP A 752 27.48 -2.80 -34.47
CA ASP A 752 27.71 -1.45 -33.99
C ASP A 752 27.97 -1.52 -32.47
N LEU A 753 28.92 -0.72 -31.98
CA LEU A 753 29.45 -0.74 -30.62
C LEU A 753 29.21 0.61 -29.96
N HIS A 754 28.84 0.59 -28.68
CA HIS A 754 28.57 1.79 -27.89
C HIS A 754 29.01 1.55 -26.45
N ALA A 755 29.73 2.50 -25.85
CA ALA A 755 30.13 2.51 -24.45
C ALA A 755 30.15 3.96 -23.90
N LEU A 756 30.01 4.10 -22.58
CA LEU A 756 30.07 5.37 -21.87
C LEU A 756 31.21 5.34 -20.85
N HIS A 757 31.87 6.48 -20.62
CA HIS A 757 32.94 6.63 -19.64
C HIS A 757 32.87 7.99 -18.94
N VAL A 758 33.10 8.04 -17.63
CA VAL A 758 33.08 9.30 -16.87
C VAL A 758 34.49 9.81 -16.66
N VAL A 759 34.70 11.11 -16.92
CA VAL A 759 35.98 11.80 -16.68
C VAL A 759 35.75 12.90 -15.67
N LYS A 760 36.27 12.75 -14.46
CA LYS A 760 36.11 13.73 -13.39
C LYS A 760 37.04 14.93 -13.55
N GLY A 761 36.52 16.09 -13.17
CA GLY A 761 37.24 17.35 -13.10
C GLY A 761 38.23 17.45 -11.96
N THR A 762 38.85 18.63 -11.85
CA THR A 762 39.77 18.99 -10.77
C THR A 762 39.20 20.06 -9.84
N GLU A 763 38.15 20.76 -10.26
CA GLU A 763 37.48 21.75 -9.41
C GLU A 763 36.66 21.08 -8.30
N PRO A 764 36.76 21.52 -7.04
CA PRO A 764 36.05 20.89 -5.94
C PRO A 764 34.53 21.10 -6.05
N VAL A 765 33.76 20.14 -5.54
CA VAL A 765 32.32 20.31 -5.35
C VAL A 765 32.10 21.29 -4.19
N GLU A 766 31.39 22.39 -4.46
CA GLU A 766 31.05 23.40 -3.46
C GLU A 766 29.75 23.01 -2.74
N VAL A 767 29.77 23.04 -1.40
CA VAL A 767 28.58 22.89 -0.57
C VAL A 767 28.43 24.15 0.27
N SER A 768 27.33 24.88 0.06
CA SER A 768 27.03 26.12 0.76
C SER A 768 25.65 26.07 1.40
N THR A 769 25.45 26.93 2.40
CA THR A 769 24.16 27.08 3.07
C THR A 769 23.85 28.57 3.23
N GLU A 770 22.67 28.96 2.78
CA GLU A 770 22.13 30.32 2.97
C GLU A 770 20.75 30.17 3.62
N GLU A 771 20.60 30.75 4.82
CA GLU A 771 19.46 30.53 5.71
C GLU A 771 19.26 29.03 6.04
N ASP A 772 18.28 28.37 5.42
CA ASP A 772 18.00 26.93 5.54
C ASP A 772 18.16 26.19 4.19
N ILE A 773 18.59 26.89 3.13
CA ILE A 773 18.78 26.31 1.80
C ILE A 773 20.22 25.82 1.69
N TRP A 774 20.37 24.51 1.56
CA TRP A 774 21.64 23.86 1.23
C TRP A 774 21.77 23.75 -0.28
N THR A 775 22.88 24.24 -0.83
CA THR A 775 23.20 24.14 -2.26
C THR A 775 24.49 23.34 -2.44
N VAL A 776 24.46 22.34 -3.32
CA VAL A 776 25.64 21.63 -3.81
C VAL A 776 25.82 22.00 -5.27
N ASP A 777 27.02 22.45 -5.66
CA ASP A 777 27.38 22.81 -7.03
C ASP A 777 28.71 22.15 -7.39
N ASN A 778 28.77 21.40 -8.49
CA ASN A 778 30.00 20.77 -8.98
C ASN A 778 30.55 21.40 -10.26
N GLY A 779 30.03 22.55 -10.67
CA GLY A 779 30.36 23.25 -11.92
C GLY A 779 29.52 22.82 -13.13
N THR A 780 28.74 21.75 -13.02
CA THR A 780 27.89 21.21 -14.11
C THR A 780 26.43 21.06 -13.69
N ILE A 781 26.21 20.47 -12.52
CA ILE A 781 24.92 20.36 -11.86
C ILE A 781 24.93 21.07 -10.52
N ALA A 782 23.78 21.64 -10.16
CA ALA A 782 23.55 22.20 -8.84
C ALA A 782 22.23 21.68 -8.25
N PHE A 783 22.25 21.15 -7.02
CA PHE A 783 21.04 20.68 -6.35
C PHE A 783 20.83 21.30 -4.98
N ARG A 784 19.56 21.37 -4.55
CA ARG A 784 19.14 22.04 -3.33
C ARG A 784 18.22 21.22 -2.44
N ALA A 785 18.37 21.43 -1.14
CA ALA A 785 17.52 20.87 -0.09
C ALA A 785 17.29 21.89 1.04
N SER A 786 16.22 21.70 1.83
CA SER A 786 15.90 22.53 2.99
C SER A 786 15.33 21.67 4.10
N ALA A 787 15.83 21.86 5.33
CA ALA A 787 15.42 21.03 6.47
C ALA A 787 14.00 21.35 6.94
N SER A 788 13.51 22.56 6.67
CA SER A 788 12.19 23.06 7.09
C SER A 788 11.06 22.83 6.08
N TYR A 789 11.35 22.35 4.86
CA TYR A 789 10.37 22.19 3.78
C TYR A 789 9.78 20.77 3.67
N TYR A 790 10.53 19.87 3.04
CA TYR A 790 10.12 18.50 2.72
C TYR A 790 11.40 17.66 2.68
N PRO A 791 11.44 16.46 3.28
CA PRO A 791 12.68 15.72 3.54
C PRO A 791 13.22 15.04 2.28
N GLY A 792 13.79 15.83 1.37
CA GLY A 792 14.41 15.39 0.12
C GLY A 792 15.15 16.53 -0.61
N VAL A 793 15.76 16.20 -1.74
CA VAL A 793 16.35 17.18 -2.67
C VAL A 793 15.23 17.71 -3.56
N TYR A 794 14.85 18.97 -3.41
CA TYR A 794 13.69 19.52 -4.12
C TYR A 794 14.03 20.06 -5.52
N SER A 795 15.29 20.42 -5.80
CA SER A 795 15.72 21.05 -7.06
C SER A 795 17.03 20.42 -7.55
N ILE A 796 17.13 20.17 -8.87
CA ILE A 796 18.37 19.81 -9.56
C ILE A 796 18.44 20.56 -10.89
N LYS A 797 19.48 21.38 -11.04
CA LYS A 797 19.72 22.16 -12.24
C LYS A 797 20.88 21.60 -13.02
N TYR A 798 20.69 21.47 -14.32
CA TYR A 798 21.76 21.18 -15.28
C TYR A 798 21.89 22.38 -16.22
N ASN A 799 23.09 22.94 -16.35
CA ASN A 799 23.33 24.17 -17.12
C ASN A 799 22.35 25.31 -16.75
N GLY A 800 22.04 25.44 -15.46
CA GLY A 800 21.12 26.46 -14.93
C GLY A 800 19.62 26.20 -15.13
N ARG A 801 19.23 25.12 -15.84
CA ARG A 801 17.83 24.75 -16.10
C ARG A 801 17.35 23.70 -15.10
N GLU A 802 16.19 23.95 -14.49
CA GLU A 802 15.55 23.02 -13.55
C GLU A 802 15.11 21.73 -14.27
N THR A 803 15.13 20.62 -13.53
CA THR A 803 14.72 19.31 -14.03
C THR A 803 13.64 18.66 -13.15
N LEU A 804 13.59 18.99 -11.86
CA LEU A 804 12.62 18.42 -10.93
C LEU A 804 11.35 19.27 -10.84
N HIS A 805 10.23 18.61 -10.56
CA HIS A 805 8.98 19.26 -10.19
C HIS A 805 8.95 19.43 -8.67
N HIS A 806 8.74 20.66 -8.19
CA HIS A 806 8.59 20.93 -6.75
C HIS A 806 7.69 22.15 -6.51
N CYS A 807 7.29 22.38 -5.24
CA CYS A 807 6.51 23.55 -4.80
C CYS A 807 7.15 24.34 -3.65
N TYR A 808 8.46 24.17 -3.42
CA TYR A 808 9.23 24.96 -2.45
C TYR A 808 8.86 26.46 -2.53
N PRO A 809 8.58 27.14 -1.40
CA PRO A 809 8.91 26.74 -0.02
C PRO A 809 7.83 26.01 0.78
N GLU A 810 6.63 25.74 0.24
CA GLU A 810 5.54 25.14 1.02
C GLU A 810 4.95 23.91 0.33
N ALA A 811 4.91 22.78 1.04
CA ALA A 811 4.33 21.55 0.52
C ALA A 811 2.80 21.62 0.59
N GLY A 812 2.13 21.08 -0.43
CA GLY A 812 0.67 21.17 -0.54
C GLY A 812 0.09 20.01 -1.35
N PRO A 813 -1.24 19.93 -1.52
CA PRO A 813 -1.85 18.86 -2.29
C PRO A 813 -1.46 18.93 -3.79
N LYS A 814 -1.20 17.77 -4.40
CA LYS A 814 -1.06 17.60 -5.86
C LYS A 814 -1.38 16.16 -6.26
N ALA A 815 -2.22 15.96 -7.28
CA ALA A 815 -2.70 14.66 -7.72
C ALA A 815 -3.18 13.77 -6.57
N TRP A 816 -2.46 12.69 -6.29
CA TRP A 816 -2.78 11.72 -5.23
C TRP A 816 -2.21 12.11 -3.86
N TRP A 817 -1.21 12.98 -3.82
CA TRP A 817 -0.41 13.27 -2.62
C TRP A 817 -0.91 14.53 -1.91
N ASN A 818 -0.93 14.47 -0.58
CA ASN A 818 -1.09 15.64 0.27
C ASN A 818 -0.52 15.32 1.67
N PRO A 819 0.49 16.08 2.15
CA PRO A 819 1.24 17.10 1.40
C PRO A 819 2.20 16.47 0.38
N TRP A 820 2.34 17.13 -0.77
CA TRP A 820 3.30 16.85 -1.83
C TRP A 820 4.36 17.96 -1.86
N GLY A 821 5.64 17.58 -1.81
CA GLY A 821 6.77 18.51 -1.93
C GLY A 821 7.54 18.41 -3.26
N GLY A 822 7.31 17.34 -4.03
CA GLY A 822 8.08 17.05 -5.24
C GLY A 822 9.55 16.70 -4.97
N GLY A 823 10.41 16.88 -5.97
CA GLY A 823 11.83 16.57 -5.87
C GLY A 823 12.16 15.08 -5.89
N ILE A 824 13.30 14.72 -5.31
CA ILE A 824 13.79 13.36 -5.10
C ILE A 824 13.89 13.07 -3.61
N ARG A 825 13.26 11.98 -3.14
CA ARG A 825 13.29 11.56 -1.73
C ARG A 825 13.19 10.06 -1.57
N TYR A 826 13.55 9.58 -0.39
CA TYR A 826 13.17 8.26 0.10
C TYR A 826 11.91 8.34 0.98
N ALA A 827 10.92 7.50 0.65
CA ALA A 827 9.65 7.35 1.35
C ALA A 827 9.53 5.93 1.93
N MET A 828 9.11 5.84 3.20
CA MET A 828 8.77 4.55 3.82
C MET A 828 7.30 4.26 3.56
N GLN A 829 6.98 3.10 3.00
CA GLN A 829 5.61 2.80 2.56
C GLN A 829 4.56 2.88 3.68
N ASN A 830 4.98 2.58 4.93
CA ASN A 830 4.12 2.57 6.11
C ASN A 830 4.06 3.93 6.84
N VAL A 831 4.61 5.00 6.26
CA VAL A 831 4.62 6.34 6.85
C VAL A 831 4.02 7.33 5.85
N SER A 832 2.87 7.93 6.17
CA SER A 832 2.26 8.93 5.30
C SER A 832 3.11 10.20 5.21
N PRO A 833 2.93 11.01 4.14
CA PRO A 833 3.55 12.33 4.05
C PRO A 833 3.25 13.25 5.24
N TYR A 834 2.05 13.16 5.83
CA TYR A 834 1.71 13.94 7.04
C TYR A 834 2.52 13.50 8.25
N SER A 835 2.66 12.20 8.48
CA SER A 835 3.46 11.66 9.59
C SER A 835 4.94 11.97 9.40
N MET A 836 5.44 11.86 8.18
CA MET A 836 6.83 12.17 7.85
C MET A 836 7.19 13.63 8.16
N LEU A 837 6.29 14.59 7.90
CA LEU A 837 6.53 16.01 8.19
C LEU A 837 6.47 16.39 9.68
N LYS A 838 5.97 15.50 10.55
CA LYS A 838 6.06 15.69 12.01
C LYS A 838 7.46 15.37 12.53
N GLU A 839 8.24 14.61 11.78
CA GLU A 839 9.59 14.21 12.17
C GLU A 839 10.62 15.30 11.89
N ARG A 840 11.66 15.34 12.72
CA ARG A 840 12.71 16.34 12.57
C ARG A 840 13.73 15.90 11.53
N THR A 841 13.92 16.75 10.52
CA THR A 841 15.00 16.61 9.52
C THR A 841 16.11 17.62 9.78
N SER A 842 17.36 17.20 9.57
CA SER A 842 18.55 18.06 9.59
C SER A 842 19.44 17.73 8.41
N ILE A 843 20.19 18.71 7.90
CA ILE A 843 21.05 18.54 6.72
C ILE A 843 22.50 18.83 7.12
N SER A 844 23.44 18.08 6.56
CA SER A 844 24.88 18.32 6.70
C SER A 844 25.62 18.06 5.40
N ALA A 845 26.70 18.81 5.14
CA ALA A 845 27.66 18.49 4.09
C ALA A 845 28.36 17.16 4.39
N VAL A 846 28.64 16.37 3.36
CA VAL A 846 29.29 15.06 3.49
C VAL A 846 30.14 14.74 2.27
N THR A 847 31.23 14.01 2.49
CA THR A 847 32.04 13.37 1.45
C THR A 847 32.16 11.88 1.77
N LYS A 848 31.89 11.03 0.79
CA LYS A 848 31.94 9.57 0.88
C LYS A 848 32.86 9.00 -0.18
N LYS A 849 33.54 7.90 0.14
CA LYS A 849 34.36 7.17 -0.84
C LYS A 849 33.58 6.00 -1.41
N ASP A 850 33.63 5.85 -2.72
CA ASP A 850 33.12 4.64 -3.36
C ASP A 850 34.10 3.46 -3.21
N GLN A 851 33.74 2.29 -3.74
CA GLN A 851 34.59 1.11 -3.69
C GLN A 851 35.90 1.24 -4.49
N TYR A 852 35.98 2.19 -5.41
CA TYR A 852 37.15 2.47 -6.27
C TYR A 852 38.04 3.58 -5.68
N GLY A 853 37.58 4.25 -4.62
CA GLY A 853 38.33 5.26 -3.87
C GLY A 853 38.06 6.70 -4.29
N HIS A 854 37.12 6.95 -5.20
CA HIS A 854 36.74 8.29 -5.61
C HIS A 854 35.95 9.01 -4.51
N ASP A 855 36.24 10.31 -4.31
CA ASP A 855 35.54 11.16 -3.34
C ASP A 855 34.28 11.78 -3.95
N TRP A 856 33.14 11.41 -3.40
CA TRP A 856 31.83 11.93 -3.76
C TRP A 856 31.35 12.90 -2.69
N THR A 857 31.05 14.14 -3.07
CA THR A 857 30.71 15.23 -2.14
C THR A 857 29.29 15.70 -2.39
N GLY A 858 28.58 16.05 -1.32
CA GLY A 858 27.24 16.61 -1.40
C GLY A 858 26.63 16.79 -0.01
N ILE A 859 25.38 16.39 0.15
CA ILE A 859 24.63 16.54 1.39
C ILE A 859 24.02 15.22 1.87
N CYS A 860 23.81 15.14 3.19
CA CYS A 860 23.06 14.10 3.86
C CYS A 860 21.87 14.72 4.60
N LEU A 861 20.65 14.27 4.29
CA LEU A 861 19.45 14.59 5.03
C LEU A 861 19.21 13.48 6.06
N LYS A 862 19.19 13.86 7.33
CA LYS A 862 18.93 12.95 8.46
C LYS A 862 17.53 13.23 9.02
N THR A 863 16.62 12.27 8.88
CA THR A 863 15.30 12.30 9.50
C THR A 863 15.24 11.30 10.65
N ALA A 864 15.03 11.79 11.87
CA ALA A 864 14.92 10.96 13.06
C ALA A 864 13.44 10.74 13.41
N PHE A 865 13.01 9.48 13.46
CA PHE A 865 11.65 9.13 13.85
C PHE A 865 11.52 9.15 15.38
N THR A 866 10.87 10.19 15.89
CA THR A 866 10.59 10.37 17.33
C THR A 866 9.10 10.39 17.64
N GLU A 867 8.28 10.80 16.68
CA GLU A 867 6.82 10.95 16.82
C GLU A 867 6.06 9.69 16.34
N HIS A 868 6.45 9.10 15.21
CA HIS A 868 5.78 7.96 14.61
C HIS A 868 5.89 6.70 15.48
N GLU A 869 4.75 6.17 15.95
CA GLU A 869 4.72 5.11 16.97
C GLU A 869 5.50 3.85 16.58
N GLU A 870 5.41 3.43 15.31
CA GLU A 870 6.05 2.20 14.85
C GLU A 870 7.52 2.36 14.48
N MET A 871 7.89 3.53 13.97
CA MET A 871 9.23 3.82 13.46
C MET A 871 10.12 4.48 14.51
N LYS A 872 9.58 4.77 15.71
CA LYS A 872 10.29 5.46 16.78
C LYS A 872 11.63 4.80 17.11
N GLY A 873 12.71 5.57 16.98
CA GLY A 873 14.09 5.11 17.17
C GLY A 873 14.82 4.79 15.86
N VAL A 874 14.12 4.70 14.72
CA VAL A 874 14.74 4.62 13.40
C VAL A 874 15.27 5.99 13.00
N VAL A 875 16.42 6.01 12.34
CA VAL A 875 16.95 7.21 11.69
C VAL A 875 17.21 6.90 10.22
N LEU A 876 16.57 7.67 9.34
CA LEU A 876 16.79 7.60 7.90
C LEU A 876 17.81 8.66 7.49
N TYR A 877 18.92 8.22 6.89
CA TYR A 877 19.91 9.08 6.26
C TYR A 877 19.76 8.97 4.75
N GLN A 878 19.51 10.10 4.09
CA GLN A 878 19.38 10.19 2.64
C GLN A 878 20.57 10.98 2.09
N TYR A 879 21.37 10.33 1.26
CA TYR A 879 22.57 10.92 0.68
C TYR A 879 22.29 11.36 -0.76
N ALA A 880 22.70 12.57 -1.10
CA ALA A 880 22.72 13.10 -2.45
C ALA A 880 24.14 13.62 -2.74
N LEU A 881 24.89 12.89 -3.58
CA LEU A 881 26.31 13.12 -3.79
C LEU A 881 26.63 13.29 -5.28
N THR A 882 27.71 13.99 -5.59
CA THR A 882 28.21 14.15 -6.94
C THR A 882 29.74 14.15 -6.99
N LEU A 883 30.29 13.99 -8.20
CA LEU A 883 31.71 14.12 -8.50
C LEU A 883 32.00 15.50 -9.12
N PRO A 884 33.25 16.00 -9.03
CA PRO A 884 33.73 17.19 -9.73
C PRO A 884 33.43 17.25 -11.23
N GLU A 885 32.81 18.35 -11.70
CA GLU A 885 32.62 18.71 -13.12
C GLU A 885 31.98 17.59 -13.98
N VAL A 886 31.08 16.79 -13.41
CA VAL A 886 30.35 15.76 -14.15
C VAL A 886 28.84 15.85 -13.91
N PRO A 887 28.00 15.56 -14.90
CA PRO A 887 26.55 15.70 -14.76
C PRO A 887 25.89 14.46 -14.12
N VAL A 888 26.47 13.97 -13.02
CA VAL A 888 26.03 12.74 -12.33
C VAL A 888 25.73 13.04 -10.87
N ALA A 889 24.54 12.70 -10.41
CA ALA A 889 24.17 12.69 -9.00
C ALA A 889 23.80 11.28 -8.58
N VAL A 890 24.18 10.90 -7.36
CA VAL A 890 23.90 9.60 -6.77
C VAL A 890 23.05 9.78 -5.52
N PHE A 891 22.01 8.96 -5.43
CA PHE A 891 21.04 8.95 -4.33
C PHE A 891 21.02 7.58 -3.67
N TYR A 892 21.35 7.50 -2.39
CA TYR A 892 21.23 6.27 -1.61
C TYR A 892 20.80 6.59 -0.18
N ALA A 893 20.33 5.57 0.54
CA ALA A 893 19.93 5.73 1.94
C ALA A 893 20.61 4.74 2.87
N GLU A 894 20.79 5.17 4.12
CA GLU A 894 21.13 4.30 5.24
C GLU A 894 20.00 4.38 6.26
N ILE A 895 19.50 3.22 6.68
CA ILE A 895 18.56 3.07 7.78
C ILE A 895 19.35 2.64 9.01
N HIS A 896 19.47 3.53 9.99
CA HIS A 896 20.06 3.20 11.28
C HIS A 896 18.93 2.77 12.19
N GLN A 897 18.90 1.48 12.48
CA GLN A 897 17.84 0.87 13.27
C GLN A 897 18.13 1.02 14.75
N GLY A 898 17.75 2.16 15.34
CA GLY A 898 17.90 2.40 16.78
C GLY A 898 16.67 2.01 17.60
N ALA A 899 15.58 1.56 16.97
CA ALA A 899 14.42 1.07 17.70
C ALA A 899 14.75 -0.29 18.32
N ASN A 900 14.25 -0.53 19.53
CA ASN A 900 14.46 -1.79 20.22
C ASN A 900 13.54 -2.92 19.70
N ARG A 901 13.31 -2.99 18.38
CA ARG A 901 12.58 -4.06 17.68
C ARG A 901 13.28 -4.42 16.37
N THR A 902 12.99 -5.62 15.86
CA THR A 902 13.53 -6.07 14.58
C THR A 902 12.55 -5.80 13.43
N PHE A 903 13.04 -5.26 12.32
CA PHE A 903 12.28 -5.01 11.09
C PHE A 903 12.66 -6.03 10.02
N PHE A 904 11.68 -6.47 9.22
CA PHE A 904 11.90 -7.51 8.22
C PHE A 904 10.98 -7.34 7.02
N GLY A 905 11.56 -7.10 5.83
CA GLY A 905 10.81 -6.97 4.58
C GLY A 905 10.06 -5.66 4.45
N GLU A 906 10.55 -4.60 5.11
CA GLU A 906 9.98 -3.27 4.99
C GLU A 906 10.37 -2.65 3.65
N LYS A 907 9.46 -1.92 3.01
CA LYS A 907 9.72 -1.27 1.72
C LYS A 907 10.17 0.19 1.90
N LEU A 908 11.21 0.56 1.15
CA LEU A 908 11.72 1.91 1.03
C LEU A 908 11.73 2.30 -0.46
N SER A 909 10.96 3.32 -0.80
CA SER A 909 10.82 3.83 -2.16
C SER A 909 11.66 5.08 -2.37
N LEU A 910 12.49 5.14 -3.41
CA LEU A 910 12.96 6.41 -3.94
C LEU A 910 11.89 6.96 -4.89
N GLU A 911 11.30 8.10 -4.56
CA GLU A 911 10.35 8.83 -5.40
C GLU A 911 11.05 10.04 -6.03
N ALA A 912 10.99 10.18 -7.35
CA ALA A 912 11.57 11.30 -8.11
C ALA A 912 10.52 11.94 -9.03
N PHE A 913 10.21 13.23 -8.81
CA PHE A 913 9.24 13.98 -9.61
C PHE A 913 9.93 14.90 -10.62
N PHE A 914 9.64 14.72 -11.90
CA PHE A 914 10.29 15.43 -13.01
C PHE A 914 9.38 16.48 -13.65
N LYS A 915 9.99 17.58 -14.06
CA LYS A 915 9.40 18.63 -14.89
C LYS A 915 10.51 19.39 -15.62
N PRO A 916 11.15 18.78 -16.64
CA PRO A 916 12.29 19.38 -17.36
C PRO A 916 11.95 20.63 -18.19
N ALA A 917 10.66 20.94 -18.36
CA ALA A 917 10.16 22.14 -19.02
C ALA A 917 9.01 22.79 -18.24
N GLU A 918 8.71 24.05 -18.57
CA GLU A 918 7.65 24.81 -17.89
C GLU A 918 6.26 24.20 -18.10
N ASP A 919 5.99 23.68 -19.31
CA ASP A 919 4.79 22.92 -19.61
C ASP A 919 5.03 21.43 -19.37
N LEU A 920 4.22 20.81 -18.51
CA LEU A 920 4.31 19.37 -18.26
C LEU A 920 3.97 18.56 -19.51
N LYS A 921 3.13 19.09 -20.41
CA LYS A 921 2.70 18.43 -21.65
C LYS A 921 3.82 18.26 -22.66
N SER A 922 4.89 19.04 -22.57
CA SER A 922 6.09 18.86 -23.41
C SER A 922 7.07 17.85 -22.82
N CYS A 923 6.86 17.39 -21.59
CA CYS A 923 7.75 16.46 -20.89
C CYS A 923 7.38 15.01 -21.19
N TYR A 924 8.38 14.14 -21.35
CA TYR A 924 8.16 12.73 -21.70
C TYR A 924 9.12 11.78 -21.01
N ALA A 925 8.71 10.51 -20.93
CA ALA A 925 9.58 9.38 -20.61
C ALA A 925 9.86 8.54 -21.88
N VAL A 926 11.07 7.97 -21.96
CA VAL A 926 11.44 6.94 -22.92
C VAL A 926 11.92 5.71 -22.14
N GLN A 927 11.34 4.55 -22.47
CA GLN A 927 11.66 3.26 -21.87
C GLN A 927 11.92 2.21 -22.95
N PRO A 928 12.86 1.27 -22.73
CA PRO A 928 13.04 0.13 -23.63
C PRO A 928 11.85 -0.84 -23.56
N ASN A 929 11.15 -1.05 -24.68
CA ASN A 929 10.11 -2.06 -24.82
C ASN A 929 10.07 -2.65 -26.25
N ASN A 930 9.28 -3.72 -26.45
CA ASN A 930 9.09 -4.39 -27.75
C ASN A 930 7.78 -3.97 -28.46
N GLY A 931 7.15 -2.90 -27.99
CA GLY A 931 5.90 -2.35 -28.52
C GLY A 931 6.10 -1.32 -29.62
N LEU A 932 5.01 -0.78 -30.16
CA LEU A 932 5.03 0.31 -31.15
C LEU A 932 5.35 1.67 -30.51
N PHE A 933 4.88 1.91 -29.28
CA PHE A 933 5.09 3.16 -28.56
C PHE A 933 6.25 3.07 -27.58
N HIS A 934 7.23 3.98 -27.71
CA HIS A 934 8.43 4.04 -26.87
C HIS A 934 8.60 5.38 -26.12
N THR A 935 7.76 6.36 -26.43
CA THR A 935 7.79 7.70 -25.83
C THR A 935 6.40 8.03 -25.28
N TYR A 936 6.35 8.43 -24.01
CA TYR A 936 5.11 8.66 -23.26
C TYR A 936 5.14 10.06 -22.66
N TYR A 937 4.15 10.89 -22.99
CA TYR A 937 4.09 12.28 -22.57
C TYR A 937 3.31 12.43 -21.25
N ALA A 938 3.88 13.19 -20.31
CA ALA A 938 3.19 13.56 -19.08
C ALA A 938 2.21 14.72 -19.34
N GLY A 939 1.34 15.03 -18.38
CA GLY A 939 0.45 16.19 -18.46
C GLY A 939 -0.76 16.02 -19.38
N VAL A 940 -0.97 14.83 -19.95
CA VAL A 940 -2.05 14.54 -20.91
C VAL A 940 -2.95 13.41 -20.41
N GLU A 941 -2.42 12.19 -20.38
CA GLU A 941 -3.12 10.95 -20.00
C GLU A 941 -2.41 10.27 -18.84
N GLU A 942 -3.07 9.31 -18.20
CA GLU A 942 -2.50 8.50 -17.14
C GLU A 942 -1.73 7.30 -17.70
N TYR A 943 -0.44 7.19 -17.34
CA TYR A 943 0.39 6.03 -17.67
C TYR A 943 1.10 5.48 -16.43
N GLU A 944 1.16 4.14 -16.32
CA GLU A 944 1.94 3.39 -15.33
C GLU A 944 2.86 2.44 -16.09
N LEU A 945 4.08 2.88 -16.37
CA LEU A 945 5.03 2.16 -17.20
C LEU A 945 5.75 1.06 -16.41
N ASN A 946 6.18 0.02 -17.15
CA ASN A 946 6.80 -1.19 -16.60
C ASN A 946 8.17 -0.93 -15.95
N ASP A 947 8.62 -1.90 -15.14
CA ASP A 947 9.97 -1.93 -14.56
C ASP A 947 11.01 -2.07 -15.68
N THR A 948 11.87 -1.07 -15.80
CA THR A 948 13.04 -1.08 -16.68
C THR A 948 14.30 -0.78 -15.86
N PRO A 949 15.51 -1.22 -16.31
CA PRO A 949 16.75 -0.89 -15.60
C PRO A 949 17.04 0.62 -15.50
N PHE A 950 16.50 1.40 -16.42
CA PHE A 950 16.60 2.86 -16.44
C PHE A 950 15.39 3.48 -17.14
N VAL A 951 15.19 4.76 -16.91
CA VAL A 951 14.18 5.59 -17.58
C VAL A 951 14.87 6.86 -18.07
N GLN A 952 14.63 7.25 -19.33
CA GLN A 952 15.05 8.55 -19.83
C GLN A 952 13.89 9.54 -19.76
N ILE A 953 14.16 10.73 -19.22
CA ILE A 953 13.22 11.83 -19.00
C ILE A 953 13.68 12.99 -19.89
N GLY A 954 12.81 13.48 -20.75
CA GLY A 954 13.11 14.58 -21.66
C GLY A 954 11.98 15.59 -21.78
N SER A 955 12.19 16.58 -22.65
CA SER A 955 11.16 17.53 -23.07
C SER A 955 11.39 17.92 -24.53
N ASP A 956 10.34 18.31 -25.25
CA ASP A 956 10.46 18.87 -26.60
C ASP A 956 11.21 20.23 -26.63
N ASP A 957 11.32 20.90 -25.48
CA ASP A 957 11.91 22.24 -25.36
C ASP A 957 13.45 22.23 -25.29
N ARG A 958 14.06 21.05 -25.09
CA ARG A 958 15.51 20.92 -24.91
C ARG A 958 16.03 19.53 -25.32
N LYS A 959 17.29 19.46 -25.75
CA LYS A 959 17.91 18.18 -26.17
C LYS A 959 18.39 17.35 -24.98
N GLU A 960 18.71 18.03 -23.88
CA GLU A 960 19.25 17.46 -22.67
C GLU A 960 18.17 16.64 -21.93
N LYS A 961 18.50 15.38 -21.68
CA LYS A 961 17.67 14.39 -20.97
C LYS A 961 18.26 14.11 -19.59
N ALA A 962 17.40 13.74 -18.66
CA ALA A 962 17.77 13.06 -17.43
C ALA A 962 17.63 11.55 -17.65
N THR A 963 18.61 10.74 -17.28
CA THR A 963 18.50 9.28 -17.24
C THR A 963 18.59 8.85 -15.78
N LEU A 964 17.49 8.30 -15.25
CA LEU A 964 17.46 7.71 -13.91
C LEU A 964 17.72 6.22 -14.04
N ILE A 965 18.76 5.72 -13.38
CA ILE A 965 19.21 4.33 -13.42
C ILE A 965 18.90 3.70 -12.09
N HIS A 966 18.11 2.63 -12.13
CA HIS A 966 17.64 1.95 -10.94
C HIS A 966 18.69 0.96 -10.41
N PRO A 967 18.76 0.73 -9.09
CA PRO A 967 19.62 -0.28 -8.50
C PRO A 967 19.25 -1.70 -8.96
N ASN A 968 20.23 -2.61 -8.95
CA ASN A 968 20.00 -4.00 -9.36
C ASN A 968 19.27 -4.80 -8.28
N THR A 969 19.40 -4.39 -7.01
CA THR A 969 18.69 -4.99 -5.88
C THR A 969 17.26 -4.49 -5.68
N ARG A 970 16.75 -3.61 -6.56
CA ARG A 970 15.36 -3.17 -6.48
C ARG A 970 14.41 -4.36 -6.52
N GLN A 971 13.34 -4.23 -5.76
CA GLN A 971 12.20 -5.14 -5.84
C GLN A 971 11.41 -4.84 -7.11
N THR A 972 11.05 -3.56 -7.29
CA THR A 972 10.34 -3.04 -8.45
C THR A 972 10.82 -1.62 -8.76
N ALA A 973 10.64 -1.20 -10.01
CA ALA A 973 10.68 0.20 -10.44
C ALA A 973 9.46 0.51 -11.30
N GLY A 974 9.08 1.78 -11.34
CA GLY A 974 7.93 2.23 -12.14
C GLY A 974 8.07 3.67 -12.58
N THR A 975 7.43 4.00 -13.69
CA THR A 975 7.19 5.39 -14.08
C THR A 975 5.70 5.63 -14.08
N TYR A 976 5.26 6.64 -13.32
CA TYR A 976 3.87 7.03 -13.26
C TYR A 976 3.73 8.47 -13.75
N MET A 977 2.80 8.73 -14.65
CA MET A 977 2.49 10.09 -15.10
C MET A 977 1.00 10.27 -15.30
N ASN A 978 0.53 11.49 -15.08
CA ASN A 978 -0.84 11.91 -15.37
C ASN A 978 -0.85 13.40 -15.74
N GLN A 979 -2.03 14.02 -15.72
CA GLN A 979 -2.21 15.43 -16.04
C GLN A 979 -1.45 16.42 -15.14
N GLU A 980 -1.08 16.03 -13.91
CA GLU A 980 -0.49 16.93 -12.91
C GLU A 980 0.94 16.55 -12.49
N VAL A 981 1.35 15.30 -12.66
CA VAL A 981 2.63 14.76 -12.19
C VAL A 981 3.34 13.86 -13.21
N PHE A 982 4.67 13.81 -13.11
CA PHE A 982 5.55 12.83 -13.76
C PHE A 982 6.51 12.32 -12.68
N MET A 983 6.30 11.08 -12.24
CA MET A 983 7.04 10.41 -11.18
C MET A 983 7.80 9.21 -11.73
N VAL A 984 9.02 9.01 -11.26
CA VAL A 984 9.76 7.76 -11.41
C VAL A 984 10.07 7.24 -10.01
N GLU A 985 9.81 5.95 -9.77
CA GLU A 985 9.96 5.29 -8.48
C GLU A 985 10.92 4.09 -8.56
N SER A 986 11.68 3.86 -7.50
CA SER A 986 12.45 2.63 -7.29
C SER A 986 12.25 2.10 -5.87
N VAL A 987 11.76 0.87 -5.74
CA VAL A 987 11.46 0.25 -4.44
C VAL A 987 12.54 -0.74 -4.05
N GLN A 988 13.05 -0.65 -2.82
CA GLN A 988 13.99 -1.60 -2.23
C GLN A 988 13.43 -2.13 -0.89
N GLU A 989 13.70 -3.39 -0.59
CA GLU A 989 13.36 -3.97 0.72
C GLU A 989 14.53 -3.82 1.70
N TRP A 990 14.23 -3.62 2.98
CA TRP A 990 15.22 -3.63 4.06
C TRP A 990 14.78 -4.47 5.26
N ALA A 991 15.77 -4.94 6.02
CA ALA A 991 15.61 -5.71 7.24
C ALA A 991 16.79 -5.42 8.16
N ALA A 992 16.52 -5.21 9.45
CA ALA A 992 17.54 -4.88 10.44
C ALA A 992 17.08 -5.26 11.84
N GLY A 993 17.97 -5.87 12.63
CA GLY A 993 17.83 -5.96 14.08
C GLY A 993 18.11 -4.63 14.78
N SER A 994 17.79 -4.57 16.07
CA SER A 994 18.09 -3.41 16.92
C SER A 994 19.60 -3.12 16.96
N GLY A 995 19.99 -1.89 16.68
CA GLY A 995 21.37 -1.41 16.64
C GLY A 995 22.09 -1.66 15.30
N GLU A 996 21.45 -2.32 14.34
CA GLU A 996 22.04 -2.58 13.02
C GLU A 996 21.84 -1.41 12.05
N LEU A 997 22.63 -1.42 10.98
CA LEU A 997 22.56 -0.48 9.87
C LEU A 997 22.24 -1.25 8.60
N THR A 998 21.28 -0.76 7.83
CA THR A 998 21.03 -1.23 6.46
C THR A 998 21.33 -0.10 5.49
N GLN A 999 22.15 -0.36 4.47
CA GLN A 999 22.37 0.55 3.35
C GLN A 999 21.67 -0.02 2.12
N VAL A 1000 20.89 0.80 1.42
CA VAL A 1000 20.26 0.41 0.15
C VAL A 1000 21.18 0.75 -1.02
N GLU A 1001 21.08 0.02 -2.14
CA GLU A 1001 21.91 0.29 -3.31
C GLU A 1001 21.58 1.67 -3.90
N PRO A 1002 22.57 2.38 -4.47
CA PRO A 1002 22.34 3.72 -5.01
C PRO A 1002 21.51 3.73 -6.30
N THR A 1003 20.65 4.73 -6.42
CA THR A 1003 20.02 5.16 -7.68
C THR A 1003 20.83 6.30 -8.26
N ILE A 1004 20.98 6.33 -9.58
CA ILE A 1004 21.92 7.24 -10.25
C ILE A 1004 21.15 8.08 -11.24
N LEU A 1005 21.28 9.39 -11.11
CA LEU A 1005 20.73 10.37 -12.04
C LEU A 1005 21.86 10.94 -12.87
N PHE A 1006 21.75 10.75 -14.18
CA PHE A 1006 22.66 11.30 -15.17
C PHE A 1006 21.94 12.34 -16.03
N LEU A 1007 22.60 13.44 -16.40
CA LEU A 1007 22.05 14.52 -17.23
C LEU A 1007 22.93 14.77 -18.46
N GLY A 1008 22.36 14.69 -19.67
CA GLY A 1008 23.12 14.88 -20.92
C GLY A 1008 22.28 14.70 -22.19
N GLU A 1009 22.89 14.84 -23.36
CA GLU A 1009 22.20 14.68 -24.66
C GLU A 1009 22.18 13.23 -25.18
N GLU A 1010 22.92 12.34 -24.51
CA GLU A 1010 23.18 10.98 -24.94
C GLU A 1010 21.92 10.08 -24.86
N THR A 1011 21.73 9.26 -25.88
CA THR A 1011 20.69 8.22 -25.89
C THR A 1011 21.37 6.86 -25.68
N TYR A 1012 20.98 6.14 -24.63
CA TYR A 1012 21.62 4.89 -24.22
C TYR A 1012 20.60 3.75 -24.26
N ASP A 1013 20.81 2.79 -25.18
CA ASP A 1013 19.84 1.72 -25.45
C ASP A 1013 20.26 0.35 -24.88
N LYS A 1014 21.19 0.31 -23.90
CA LYS A 1014 21.71 -0.96 -23.37
C LYS A 1014 21.23 -1.25 -21.94
N LEU A 1015 20.93 -2.53 -21.69
CA LEU A 1015 20.46 -3.05 -20.40
C LEU A 1015 21.51 -3.00 -19.27
N ASN A 1016 22.81 -2.91 -19.58
CA ASN A 1016 23.90 -2.90 -18.59
C ASN A 1016 24.62 -1.54 -18.57
N HIS A 1017 24.29 -0.68 -17.60
CA HIS A 1017 24.92 0.63 -17.44
C HIS A 1017 26.26 0.53 -16.68
N PRO A 1018 27.32 1.28 -17.03
CA PRO A 1018 28.59 1.31 -16.27
C PRO A 1018 28.47 1.81 -14.82
N PHE A 1019 27.31 2.34 -14.43
CA PHE A 1019 27.06 2.86 -13.09
C PHE A 1019 26.46 1.82 -12.14
N HIS A 1020 26.09 0.63 -12.65
CA HIS A 1020 25.61 -0.45 -11.81
C HIS A 1020 26.71 -0.96 -10.86
N GLY A 1021 26.36 -1.13 -9.59
CA GLY A 1021 27.25 -1.70 -8.58
C GLY A 1021 28.16 -0.71 -7.86
N ILE A 1022 27.96 0.61 -8.00
CA ILE A 1022 28.62 1.61 -7.15
C ILE A 1022 28.14 1.44 -5.69
N MET A 1023 29.08 1.37 -4.76
CA MET A 1023 28.86 1.17 -3.32
C MET A 1023 29.70 2.16 -2.53
N PHE A 1024 29.13 2.70 -1.44
CA PHE A 1024 29.80 3.71 -0.62
C PHE A 1024 30.22 3.15 0.72
N LYS A 1025 31.45 3.46 1.14
CA LYS A 1025 32.02 3.08 2.44
C LYS A 1025 31.71 4.08 3.55
#